data_AF-A0A0L0S7K3-F1
#
_entry.id   AF-A0A0L0S7K3-F1
#
_cell.length_a   1.000
_cell.length_b   1.000
_cell.length_c   1.000
_cell.angle_alpha   90.00
_cell.angle_beta   90.00
_cell.angle_gamma   90.00
#
_symmetry.space_group_name_H-M   'P 1'
#
loop_
_entity.id
_entity.type
_entity.pdbx_description
1 polymer ?
#
loop_
_entity_poly.entity_id
_entity_poly.type
_entity_poly.pdbx_seq_one_letter_code
_entity_poly.pdbx_strand_id
1 'polypeptide(L)'
;MDPAPPTSTGATASAAQTGRPASPETTQTTSPDASSTRTSPTKINTDASTVAPTTSTSGSALPPSSARRASLHPGGSSPSPIPSSTTAIIPPVPGADEKTRIEALLATAEGEFRATLADVAGDDDTLAKFRVEYEKLHRSLVRSVMTGCRLFDQYAHMHRAFHENVHTAKVLSESTSHDEATIRTLRGQIKRANEFLESARVKEDKSKDELRQLRIEVNDLRATVAQGVGLSAAQERTINDLVKVKEEALKDLDTELERIAHLRTRVADMADTTRHLDAERRLLEADIHLLKEKVAARKMDVDAELRNKENLEADLRDMRDVVSVKIAEVKQKQDHVNRAIDDIALLQNQAKTQKQMLDKLARDHETLVTKADKYRAECDEQIMVTNALVEENNGILKELRKREVDLAKVGDDLAKNTKVHDGLQKKIRALEAKKHEAESTVRTLAAENEATYCAMDQIKADIDKSKKTIEDLTREKTLVEQNYKKLATETEREQNLSFLLLQTRLNFEQDQAQSLRVITKHEKALAALEEDKRAYETKIAAVQEQVSTLLGHIKKRETEAFSLKRQVVDSETKLKYQQNLYETVQSDRNLHAKNLVESQHEIAEMRRQLKVMNFQINGLKEEHQLKQDQLAREIADQDKLHKEIEAIDNETRNLKHQNELAQVYVRSQIAEENRLSQFVKEAEGEKQKQEHSMALVVSERDRLSAQLIKQDADLLHVYDAIKAHQYALLRSQKHYLQKKQQLTALEAEIRALVTEQRLLELQTRDHGSLKQAVHQLKAELLEEQGHIKVLSDEIQKPVNIHRWRRLEGSDPGQLETIQLLHTLQRTLIAKASEDQIKEAEIHAREATYLQLKEIQSRQVGPEVLEQLAAMEQALKARTAKLKHMRTELDMHRAQIKEHKYTLAGLDRELAEGKAVYFEKRREMARRGIALPAVGVGASSGGHGVPSGATASSTSGGLRA
;
A
#
# COMPACT_ATOMS: atom_id res chain seq x y z
N MET A 1 -30.87 69.18 -7.95
CA MET A 1 -31.87 69.03 -9.03
C MET A 1 -32.18 67.56 -9.15
N ASP A 2 -33.48 67.27 -9.16
CA ASP A 2 -34.17 65.99 -9.40
C ASP A 2 -34.04 65.55 -10.89
N PRO A 3 -34.58 64.39 -11.36
CA PRO A 3 -35.67 63.61 -10.73
C PRO A 3 -35.66 62.06 -10.84
N ALA A 4 -36.66 61.46 -10.17
CA ALA A 4 -37.19 60.10 -10.41
C ALA A 4 -38.36 60.17 -11.47
N PRO A 5 -39.44 59.32 -11.54
CA PRO A 5 -40.29 58.77 -10.45
C PRO A 5 -40.81 57.29 -10.75
N PRO A 6 -42.00 56.77 -10.30
CA PRO A 6 -41.98 55.70 -9.29
C PRO A 6 -43.13 54.62 -9.36
N THR A 7 -43.53 54.10 -8.17
CA THR A 7 -44.66 53.21 -7.77
C THR A 7 -44.39 51.70 -7.84
N SER A 8 -45.00 50.82 -7.02
CA SER A 8 -45.50 50.84 -5.61
C SER A 8 -45.76 49.36 -5.17
N THR A 9 -46.22 48.90 -3.99
CA THR A 9 -46.77 49.38 -2.68
C THR A 9 -46.57 48.19 -1.67
N GLY A 10 -46.89 48.15 -0.37
CA GLY A 10 -47.54 49.06 0.59
C GLY A 10 -48.11 48.30 1.82
N ALA A 11 -48.35 49.00 2.95
CA ALA A 11 -49.05 48.57 4.20
C ALA A 11 -48.40 47.47 5.10
N THR A 12 -48.41 47.52 6.45
CA THR A 12 -48.76 48.55 7.47
C THR A 12 -48.26 48.17 8.90
N ALA A 13 -47.81 49.15 9.71
CA ALA A 13 -47.92 49.28 11.21
C ALA A 13 -47.37 48.17 12.18
N SER A 14 -47.12 48.39 13.50
CA SER A 14 -46.70 49.57 14.31
C SER A 14 -46.33 49.21 15.79
N ALA A 15 -45.12 49.61 16.25
CA ALA A 15 -44.69 50.09 17.60
C ALA A 15 -44.92 49.36 18.98
N ALA A 16 -43.83 49.35 19.79
CA ALA A 16 -43.69 49.72 21.24
C ALA A 16 -44.00 48.77 22.47
N GLN A 17 -42.90 48.23 23.05
CA GLN A 17 -42.36 48.46 24.44
C GLN A 17 -43.01 47.92 25.76
N THR A 18 -42.13 47.41 26.68
CA THR A 18 -42.30 47.11 28.15
C THR A 18 -43.17 45.91 28.59
N GLY A 19 -43.00 45.24 29.76
CA GLY A 19 -41.85 45.14 30.69
C GLY A 19 -42.11 44.63 32.15
N ARG A 20 -41.61 43.42 32.53
CA ARG A 20 -41.50 42.85 33.93
C ARG A 20 -42.84 42.56 34.68
N PRO A 21 -42.90 41.97 35.92
CA PRO A 21 -41.89 41.29 36.78
C PRO A 21 -42.33 39.95 37.50
N ALA A 22 -41.45 39.47 38.42
CA ALA A 22 -41.72 38.74 39.69
C ALA A 22 -41.64 37.19 39.78
N SER A 23 -41.19 36.74 40.97
CA SER A 23 -41.00 35.35 41.46
C SER A 23 -42.09 34.96 42.50
N PRO A 24 -42.16 33.74 43.10
CA PRO A 24 -41.17 33.17 44.05
C PRO A 24 -40.99 31.62 43.86
N GLU A 25 -40.59 30.71 44.78
CA GLU A 25 -40.29 30.74 46.24
C GLU A 25 -39.21 29.69 46.69
N THR A 26 -39.59 28.53 47.25
CA THR A 26 -38.78 27.63 48.10
C THR A 26 -39.22 26.15 48.00
N THR A 27 -38.57 25.10 48.54
CA THR A 27 -37.27 24.84 49.24
C THR A 27 -36.77 23.42 48.80
N GLN A 28 -35.88 22.60 49.40
CA GLN A 28 -35.02 22.48 50.61
C GLN A 28 -33.95 21.38 50.28
N THR A 29 -32.90 21.03 51.04
CA THR A 29 -32.27 21.48 52.32
C THR A 29 -30.91 22.15 51.98
N THR A 30 -29.72 22.08 52.63
CA THR A 30 -29.08 21.36 53.77
C THR A 30 -28.27 22.34 54.65
N SER A 31 -27.67 21.87 55.76
CA SER A 31 -26.90 22.66 56.76
C SER A 31 -25.96 21.71 57.57
N PRO A 32 -25.06 22.15 58.50
CA PRO A 32 -24.88 23.51 59.04
C PRO A 32 -23.41 24.01 59.33
N ASP A 33 -23.28 25.31 59.63
CA ASP A 33 -22.56 26.00 60.75
C ASP A 33 -21.25 25.46 61.40
N ALA A 34 -20.34 26.27 61.99
CA ALA A 34 -20.16 27.75 62.06
C ALA A 34 -18.74 28.13 62.60
N SER A 35 -18.48 29.43 62.84
CA SER A 35 -17.18 30.08 63.11
C SER A 35 -16.64 30.06 64.57
N SER A 36 -15.30 30.06 64.76
CA SER A 36 -14.63 30.58 65.98
C SER A 36 -13.14 31.00 65.77
N THR A 37 -12.49 31.48 66.82
CA THR A 37 -11.35 32.45 66.86
C THR A 37 -9.93 31.88 67.15
N ARG A 38 -8.89 32.75 67.03
CA ARG A 38 -7.57 32.76 67.75
C ARG A 38 -6.48 31.73 67.36
N THR A 39 -5.15 31.96 67.46
CA THR A 39 -4.26 33.18 67.46
C THR A 39 -2.75 32.81 67.35
N SER A 40 -1.98 33.48 66.47
CA SER A 40 -0.52 33.86 66.61
C SER A 40 0.58 32.79 66.83
N PRO A 41 1.91 33.12 66.73
CA PRO A 41 2.66 34.13 65.94
C PRO A 41 3.71 33.43 65.00
N THR A 42 4.59 34.05 64.19
CA THR A 42 5.66 35.02 64.54
C THR A 42 6.49 35.51 63.31
N LYS A 43 6.48 36.83 63.00
CA LYS A 43 7.57 37.65 62.34
C LYS A 43 8.06 37.28 60.89
N ILE A 44 8.54 38.18 60.01
CA ILE A 44 8.65 39.66 60.00
C ILE A 44 8.73 40.23 58.55
N ASN A 45 8.17 41.44 58.34
CA ASN A 45 8.54 42.59 57.47
C ASN A 45 9.59 42.51 56.32
N THR A 46 9.58 43.35 55.27
CA THR A 46 8.57 44.27 54.62
C THR A 46 9.10 44.80 53.27
N ASP A 47 8.17 45.08 52.35
CA ASP A 47 8.08 46.15 51.32
C ASP A 47 9.25 47.07 50.85
N ALA A 48 9.16 47.37 49.54
CA ALA A 48 9.30 48.68 48.88
C ALA A 48 10.66 49.40 48.67
N SER A 49 11.11 49.36 47.41
CA SER A 49 11.23 50.53 46.49
C SER A 49 12.33 51.62 46.66
N THR A 50 12.74 52.14 45.48
CA THR A 50 13.25 53.53 45.20
C THR A 50 14.74 53.88 45.40
N VAL A 51 15.46 54.00 44.27
CA VAL A 51 16.46 55.05 43.92
C VAL A 51 17.79 55.15 44.72
N ALA A 52 18.84 55.65 44.04
CA ALA A 52 20.23 55.86 44.51
C ALA A 52 20.43 57.33 45.07
N PRO A 53 21.64 57.95 45.22
CA PRO A 53 23.04 57.53 44.97
C PRO A 53 24.06 58.00 46.05
N THR A 54 25.36 58.08 45.71
CA THR A 54 26.47 58.86 46.38
C THR A 54 27.10 58.27 47.68
N THR A 55 28.37 58.48 48.09
CA THR A 55 29.64 59.00 47.48
C THR A 55 30.88 58.70 48.38
N SER A 56 32.11 58.92 47.87
CA SER A 56 33.41 59.02 48.60
C SER A 56 34.07 57.66 48.99
N THR A 57 35.30 57.56 49.52
CA THR A 57 36.27 58.56 50.05
C THR A 57 37.73 58.29 49.57
N SER A 58 38.78 58.75 50.27
CA SER A 58 40.19 58.75 49.79
C SER A 58 41.26 58.63 50.90
N GLY A 59 42.43 58.07 50.56
CA GLY A 59 43.71 58.20 51.31
C GLY A 59 44.34 56.88 51.78
N SER A 60 45.66 56.61 51.86
CA SER A 60 46.93 57.18 51.34
C SER A 60 48.03 56.96 52.41
N ALA A 61 49.03 56.10 52.18
CA ALA A 61 50.27 56.00 52.98
C ALA A 61 51.40 55.23 52.26
N LEU A 62 52.66 55.45 52.68
CA LEU A 62 53.95 54.89 52.21
C LEU A 62 54.96 54.92 53.39
N PRO A 63 56.21 54.39 53.28
CA PRO A 63 56.72 53.13 52.70
C PRO A 63 57.37 52.26 53.86
N PRO A 64 58.54 51.54 53.83
CA PRO A 64 59.85 51.87 53.22
C PRO A 64 60.68 50.72 52.54
N SER A 65 61.75 51.16 51.85
CA SER A 65 63.04 50.50 51.47
C SER A 65 63.35 49.07 51.98
N SER A 66 63.88 48.15 51.17
CA SER A 66 65.33 48.13 50.82
C SER A 66 65.71 47.01 49.83
N ALA A 67 66.97 47.01 49.36
CA ALA A 67 67.41 46.23 48.20
C ALA A 67 67.97 44.82 48.51
N ARG A 68 67.78 43.87 47.59
CA ARG A 68 68.72 42.76 47.41
C ARG A 68 68.83 42.26 45.97
N ARG A 69 70.02 41.74 45.66
CA ARG A 69 70.51 41.30 44.34
C ARG A 69 70.12 39.84 44.09
N ALA A 70 69.55 39.53 42.93
CA ALA A 70 69.46 38.17 42.39
C ALA A 70 70.09 38.21 40.98
N SER A 71 71.26 37.62 40.69
CA SER A 71 71.69 36.21 40.82
C SER A 71 71.11 35.32 39.72
N LEU A 72 71.80 35.32 38.57
CA LEU A 72 71.69 34.26 37.57
C LEU A 72 72.09 32.92 38.19
N HIS A 73 71.28 31.88 37.98
CA HIS A 73 71.73 30.54 37.62
C HIS A 73 70.56 29.77 36.96
N PRO A 74 70.83 28.76 36.12
CA PRO A 74 69.84 28.22 35.18
C PRO A 74 68.86 27.25 35.83
N GLY A 75 67.66 27.16 35.25
CA GLY A 75 66.67 26.16 35.63
C GLY A 75 67.04 24.78 35.11
N GLY A 76 67.37 23.87 36.02
CA GLY A 76 67.34 22.42 35.78
C GLY A 76 66.05 21.84 36.39
N SER A 77 64.98 21.75 35.60
CA SER A 77 63.71 21.13 36.01
C SER A 77 63.54 19.77 35.33
N SER A 78 63.74 18.69 36.09
CA SER A 78 63.38 17.33 35.68
C SER A 78 61.87 17.19 35.49
N PRO A 79 61.39 16.36 34.54
CA PRO A 79 59.98 16.02 34.45
C PRO A 79 59.53 15.19 35.67
N SER A 80 58.45 15.62 36.32
CA SER A 80 57.78 14.85 37.37
C SER A 80 56.94 13.71 36.78
N PRO A 81 56.70 12.61 37.52
CA PRO A 81 56.17 11.38 36.95
C PRO A 81 54.68 11.43 36.57
N ILE A 82 54.33 10.59 35.60
CA ILE A 82 52.96 10.32 35.14
C ILE A 82 52.12 9.78 36.31
N PRO A 83 50.86 10.24 36.51
CA PRO A 83 49.98 9.68 37.54
C PRO A 83 49.64 8.22 37.24
N SER A 84 49.81 7.36 38.24
CA SER A 84 49.56 5.91 38.14
C SER A 84 48.09 5.59 37.86
N SER A 85 47.87 4.52 37.09
CA SER A 85 46.54 4.02 36.71
C SER A 85 45.61 3.83 37.90
N THR A 86 44.53 4.61 37.95
CA THR A 86 43.41 4.35 38.86
C THR A 86 42.51 3.30 38.21
N THR A 87 42.51 2.08 38.76
CA THR A 87 41.73 0.96 38.22
C THR A 87 40.24 1.26 38.33
N ALA A 88 39.50 1.16 37.23
CA ALA A 88 38.09 1.53 37.18
C ALA A 88 37.24 0.60 38.07
N ILE A 89 36.50 1.17 39.02
CA ILE A 89 35.49 0.45 39.81
C ILE A 89 34.21 0.37 38.98
N ILE A 90 34.12 -0.67 38.14
CA ILE A 90 32.94 -0.93 37.31
C ILE A 90 31.81 -1.44 38.23
N PRO A 91 30.58 -0.90 38.15
CA PRO A 91 29.46 -1.38 38.95
C PRO A 91 29.07 -2.82 38.56
N PRO A 92 28.63 -3.66 39.52
CA PRO A 92 28.26 -5.05 39.25
C PRO A 92 27.11 -5.13 38.24
N VAL A 93 27.14 -6.15 37.38
CA VAL A 93 26.12 -6.36 36.34
C VAL A 93 24.80 -6.81 36.99
N PRO A 94 23.69 -6.07 36.81
CA PRO A 94 22.39 -6.48 37.34
C PRO A 94 21.98 -7.87 36.84
N GLY A 95 21.45 -8.72 37.73
CA GLY A 95 20.98 -10.07 37.39
C GLY A 95 22.06 -11.17 37.37
N ALA A 96 23.32 -10.88 37.71
CA ALA A 96 24.39 -11.90 37.74
C ALA A 96 24.11 -13.04 38.74
N ASP A 97 23.54 -12.71 39.91
CA ASP A 97 23.10 -13.68 40.92
C ASP A 97 21.89 -14.51 40.46
N GLU A 98 21.09 -13.96 39.53
CA GLU A 98 19.94 -14.65 38.96
C GLU A 98 20.37 -15.62 37.84
N LYS A 99 21.36 -15.24 37.00
CA LYS A 99 22.01 -16.18 36.07
C LYS A 99 22.60 -17.37 36.82
N THR A 100 23.43 -17.15 37.84
CA THR A 100 24.09 -18.26 38.56
C THR A 100 23.09 -19.15 39.28
N ARG A 101 21.99 -18.59 39.81
CA ARG A 101 20.86 -19.35 40.35
C ARG A 101 20.14 -20.19 39.29
N ILE A 102 19.92 -19.65 38.08
CA ILE A 102 19.31 -20.38 36.96
C ILE A 102 20.22 -21.52 36.47
N GLU A 103 21.53 -21.31 36.41
CA GLU A 103 22.51 -22.35 36.06
C GLU A 103 22.56 -23.46 37.12
N ALA A 104 22.49 -23.12 38.41
CA ALA A 104 22.38 -24.10 39.49
C ALA A 104 21.06 -24.91 39.42
N LEU A 105 19.93 -24.25 39.11
CA LEU A 105 18.64 -24.92 38.94
C LEU A 105 18.60 -25.84 37.71
N LEU A 106 19.31 -25.48 36.63
CA LEU A 106 19.48 -26.38 35.49
C LEU A 106 20.32 -27.60 35.88
N ALA A 107 21.41 -27.42 36.63
CA ALA A 107 22.25 -28.53 37.08
C ALA A 107 21.50 -29.52 37.99
N THR A 108 20.61 -29.05 38.89
CA THR A 108 19.73 -29.93 39.66
C THR A 108 18.70 -30.64 38.77
N ALA A 109 18.08 -29.93 37.83
CA ALA A 109 17.12 -30.52 36.90
C ALA A 109 17.75 -31.54 35.95
N GLU A 110 19.02 -31.38 35.56
CA GLU A 110 19.79 -32.41 34.85
C GLU A 110 20.07 -33.64 35.72
N GLY A 111 20.28 -33.46 37.03
CA GLY A 111 20.43 -34.57 37.99
C GLY A 111 19.15 -35.40 38.10
N GLU A 112 18.02 -34.73 38.33
CA GLU A 112 16.68 -35.34 38.40
C GLU A 112 16.28 -36.01 37.07
N PHE A 113 16.60 -35.38 35.94
CA PHE A 113 16.40 -35.94 34.61
C PHE A 113 17.24 -37.22 34.37
N ARG A 114 18.51 -37.25 34.82
CA ARG A 114 19.36 -38.44 34.71
C ARG A 114 18.88 -39.58 35.62
N ALA A 115 18.41 -39.27 36.83
CA ALA A 115 17.83 -40.27 37.74
C ALA A 115 16.54 -40.88 37.15
N THR A 116 15.58 -40.05 36.76
CA THR A 116 14.32 -40.50 36.15
C THR A 116 14.52 -41.22 34.80
N LEU A 117 15.53 -40.85 34.00
CA LEU A 117 15.92 -41.64 32.82
C LEU A 117 16.54 -43.00 33.16
N ALA A 118 17.10 -43.20 34.35
CA ALA A 118 17.57 -44.50 34.82
C ALA A 118 16.42 -45.35 35.38
N ASP A 119 15.49 -44.75 36.13
CA ASP A 119 14.28 -45.43 36.62
C ASP A 119 13.40 -45.91 35.45
N VAL A 120 13.27 -45.09 34.41
CA VAL A 120 12.55 -45.40 33.15
C VAL A 120 13.41 -46.27 32.20
N ALA A 121 14.53 -46.86 32.66
CA ALA A 121 15.39 -47.75 31.86
C ALA A 121 15.15 -49.25 32.11
N GLY A 122 14.20 -49.63 32.98
CA GLY A 122 13.71 -51.01 33.04
C GLY A 122 13.02 -51.45 31.75
N ASP A 123 12.92 -52.76 31.51
CA ASP A 123 12.51 -53.39 30.25
C ASP A 123 11.02 -53.21 29.85
N ASP A 124 10.31 -52.22 30.41
CA ASP A 124 8.90 -51.93 30.12
C ASP A 124 8.75 -51.07 28.83
N ASP A 125 8.53 -51.76 27.70
CA ASP A 125 8.27 -51.16 26.37
C ASP A 125 7.10 -50.15 26.36
N THR A 126 6.21 -50.22 27.37
CA THR A 126 5.13 -49.23 27.57
C THR A 126 5.64 -47.81 27.81
N LEU A 127 6.82 -47.64 28.45
CA LEU A 127 7.38 -46.34 28.81
C LEU A 127 8.34 -45.76 27.75
N ALA A 128 8.71 -46.54 26.72
CA ALA A 128 9.64 -46.10 25.67
C ALA A 128 9.18 -44.80 24.96
N LYS A 129 7.86 -44.63 24.76
CA LYS A 129 7.28 -43.40 24.19
C LYS A 129 7.37 -42.21 25.14
N PHE A 130 7.19 -42.43 26.45
CA PHE A 130 7.34 -41.38 27.46
C PHE A 130 8.80 -40.90 27.54
N ARG A 131 9.78 -41.82 27.55
CA ARG A 131 11.21 -41.51 27.46
C ARG A 131 11.51 -40.53 26.32
N VAL A 132 11.05 -40.82 25.10
CA VAL A 132 11.35 -40.01 23.92
C VAL A 132 10.79 -38.57 24.04
N GLU A 133 9.56 -38.39 24.54
CA GLU A 133 9.00 -37.05 24.76
C GLU A 133 9.64 -36.33 25.96
N TYR A 134 9.99 -37.05 27.03
CA TYR A 134 10.69 -36.49 28.19
C TYR A 134 12.10 -36.00 27.82
N GLU A 135 12.84 -36.77 27.02
CA GLU A 135 14.13 -36.35 26.44
C GLU A 135 14.00 -35.14 25.52
N LYS A 136 12.94 -35.05 24.69
CA LYS A 136 12.68 -33.87 23.86
C LYS A 136 12.38 -32.63 24.71
N LEU A 137 11.59 -32.78 25.77
CA LEU A 137 11.26 -31.71 26.70
C LEU A 137 12.50 -31.19 27.42
N HIS A 138 13.33 -32.08 27.97
CA HIS A 138 14.61 -31.70 28.58
C HIS A 138 15.58 -31.06 27.58
N ARG A 139 15.70 -31.61 26.36
CA ARG A 139 16.45 -30.97 25.26
C ARG A 139 15.88 -29.62 24.85
N SER A 140 14.61 -29.31 25.14
CA SER A 140 14.02 -27.98 24.96
C SER A 140 14.39 -27.03 26.12
N LEU A 141 14.26 -27.50 27.37
CA LEU A 141 14.60 -26.78 28.58
C LEU A 141 16.07 -26.35 28.60
N VAL A 142 17.00 -27.29 28.38
CA VAL A 142 18.45 -27.04 28.31
C VAL A 142 18.76 -25.99 27.24
N ARG A 143 18.18 -26.11 26.04
CA ARG A 143 18.39 -25.10 24.96
C ARG A 143 17.88 -23.72 25.37
N SER A 144 16.68 -23.64 25.96
CA SER A 144 16.08 -22.38 26.42
C SER A 144 16.97 -21.68 27.46
N VAL A 145 17.38 -22.40 28.51
CA VAL A 145 18.25 -21.86 29.56
C VAL A 145 19.62 -21.46 28.99
N MET A 146 20.25 -22.29 28.15
CA MET A 146 21.53 -21.96 27.52
C MET A 146 21.45 -20.73 26.60
N THR A 147 20.33 -20.51 25.90
CA THR A 147 20.11 -19.25 25.17
C THR A 147 19.94 -18.05 26.11
N GLY A 148 19.28 -18.23 27.26
CA GLY A 148 19.16 -17.22 28.31
C GLY A 148 20.53 -16.82 28.88
N CYS A 149 21.35 -17.80 29.29
CA CYS A 149 22.70 -17.55 29.78
C CYS A 149 23.58 -16.83 28.75
N ARG A 150 23.52 -17.24 27.46
CA ARG A 150 24.29 -16.60 26.38
C ARG A 150 23.85 -15.15 26.13
N LEU A 151 22.55 -14.86 26.20
CA LEU A 151 22.03 -13.49 26.11
C LEU A 151 22.47 -12.65 27.31
N PHE A 152 22.48 -13.23 28.52
CA PHE A 152 23.00 -12.56 29.70
C PHE A 152 24.50 -12.26 29.58
N ASP A 153 25.33 -13.17 29.06
CA ASP A 153 26.75 -12.91 28.87
C ASP A 153 27.03 -11.81 27.84
N GLN A 154 26.22 -11.74 26.78
CA GLN A 154 26.25 -10.63 25.81
C GLN A 154 25.86 -9.29 26.48
N TYR A 155 24.79 -9.28 27.29
CA TYR A 155 24.40 -8.12 28.09
C TYR A 155 25.50 -7.71 29.09
N ALA A 156 26.08 -8.66 29.82
CA ALA A 156 27.12 -8.43 30.81
C ALA A 156 28.43 -7.92 30.19
N HIS A 157 28.75 -8.33 28.96
CA HIS A 157 29.88 -7.78 28.20
C HIS A 157 29.59 -6.34 27.73
N MET A 158 28.40 -6.09 27.15
CA MET A 158 27.98 -4.75 26.74
C MET A 158 27.89 -3.77 27.92
N HIS A 159 27.42 -4.20 29.08
CA HIS A 159 27.35 -3.39 30.29
C HIS A 159 28.75 -2.96 30.77
N ARG A 160 29.72 -3.87 30.78
CA ARG A 160 31.13 -3.55 31.10
C ARG A 160 31.73 -2.57 30.09
N ALA A 161 31.63 -2.87 28.80
CA ALA A 161 32.14 -1.99 27.73
C ALA A 161 31.48 -0.59 27.74
N PHE A 162 30.19 -0.50 28.08
CA PHE A 162 29.51 0.78 28.27
C PHE A 162 30.13 1.61 29.40
N HIS A 163 30.30 1.03 30.60
CA HIS A 163 30.88 1.75 31.75
C HIS A 163 32.38 2.08 31.55
N GLU A 164 33.13 1.23 30.85
CA GLU A 164 34.52 1.50 30.45
C GLU A 164 34.61 2.69 29.47
N ASN A 165 33.70 2.76 28.49
CA ASN A 165 33.59 3.90 27.56
C ASN A 165 33.14 5.19 28.27
N VAL A 166 32.21 5.11 29.23
CA VAL A 166 31.80 6.27 30.05
C VAL A 166 32.94 6.75 30.95
N HIS A 167 33.70 5.83 31.55
CA HIS A 167 34.86 6.17 32.39
C HIS A 167 35.96 6.85 31.58
N THR A 168 36.33 6.28 30.42
CA THR A 168 37.36 6.87 29.53
C THR A 168 36.93 8.23 28.97
N ALA A 169 35.68 8.38 28.54
CA ALA A 169 35.13 9.68 28.12
C ALA A 169 35.19 10.73 29.24
N LYS A 170 34.92 10.34 30.49
CA LYS A 170 35.03 11.23 31.65
C LYS A 170 36.47 11.67 31.91
N VAL A 171 37.43 10.74 31.92
CA VAL A 171 38.86 11.04 32.11
C VAL A 171 39.39 11.96 30.99
N LEU A 172 38.99 11.74 29.74
CA LEU A 172 39.34 12.62 28.62
C LEU A 172 38.76 14.04 28.77
N SER A 173 37.53 14.16 29.26
CA SER A 173 36.90 15.45 29.57
C SER A 173 37.63 16.21 30.70
N GLU A 174 38.01 15.49 31.76
CA GLU A 174 38.78 16.05 32.88
C GLU A 174 40.19 16.50 32.46
N SER A 175 40.88 15.72 31.59
CA SER A 175 42.15 16.14 30.98
C SER A 175 41.98 17.39 30.11
N THR A 176 40.97 17.41 29.22
CA THR A 176 40.72 18.55 28.32
C THR A 176 40.45 19.84 29.09
N SER A 177 39.71 19.75 30.20
CA SER A 177 39.46 20.88 31.12
C SER A 177 40.74 21.40 31.79
N HIS A 178 41.66 20.50 32.14
CA HIS A 178 42.98 20.85 32.67
C HIS A 178 43.88 21.51 31.62
N ASP A 179 43.86 21.00 30.39
CA ASP A 179 44.61 21.57 29.26
C ASP A 179 44.10 22.98 28.91
N GLU A 180 42.78 23.20 28.88
CA GLU A 180 42.23 24.55 28.71
C GLU A 180 42.66 25.52 29.82
N ALA A 181 42.66 25.07 31.09
CA ALA A 181 43.10 25.89 32.21
C ALA A 181 44.58 26.28 32.06
N THR A 182 45.41 25.36 31.57
CA THR A 182 46.83 25.56 31.29
C THR A 182 47.06 26.48 30.08
N ILE A 183 46.26 26.35 29.02
CA ILE A 183 46.27 27.27 27.87
C ILE A 183 45.86 28.69 28.31
N ARG A 184 44.88 28.83 29.22
CA ARG A 184 44.47 30.12 29.79
C ARG A 184 45.59 30.77 30.60
N THR A 185 46.31 30.04 31.46
CA THR A 185 47.43 30.60 32.23
C THR A 185 48.63 30.96 31.34
N LEU A 186 48.98 30.13 30.36
CA LEU A 186 50.05 30.40 29.38
C LEU A 186 49.76 31.64 28.53
N ARG A 187 48.52 31.80 28.00
CA ARG A 187 48.11 33.03 27.31
C ARG A 187 48.25 34.27 28.20
N GLY A 188 47.90 34.15 29.49
CA GLY A 188 48.09 35.18 30.50
C GLY A 188 49.55 35.46 30.88
N GLN A 189 50.49 34.56 30.59
CA GLN A 189 51.93 34.81 30.71
C GLN A 189 52.48 35.51 29.46
N ILE A 190 52.11 35.04 28.25
CA ILE A 190 52.52 35.64 26.98
C ILE A 190 52.10 37.11 26.89
N LYS A 191 50.87 37.46 27.32
CA LYS A 191 50.41 38.85 27.34
C LYS A 191 51.31 39.76 28.19
N ARG A 192 51.68 39.31 29.41
CA ARG A 192 52.59 40.02 30.31
C ARG A 192 54.02 40.09 29.79
N ALA A 193 54.49 39.06 29.08
CA ALA A 193 55.81 39.07 28.44
C ALA A 193 55.88 40.12 27.32
N ASN A 194 54.81 40.25 26.51
CA ASN A 194 54.72 41.26 25.46
C ASN A 194 54.65 42.69 26.04
N GLU A 195 53.80 42.91 27.06
CA GLU A 195 53.71 44.19 27.78
C GLU A 195 55.06 44.59 28.40
N PHE A 196 55.81 43.63 28.93
CA PHE A 196 57.18 43.87 29.40
C PHE A 196 58.14 44.24 28.27
N LEU A 197 58.06 43.55 27.12
CA LEU A 197 58.89 43.80 25.92
C LEU A 197 58.65 45.20 25.33
N GLU A 198 57.40 45.65 25.27
CA GLU A 198 57.05 47.02 24.87
C GLU A 198 57.60 48.04 25.88
N SER A 199 57.45 47.78 27.18
CA SER A 199 58.04 48.63 28.23
C SER A 199 59.56 48.70 28.20
N ALA A 200 60.23 47.65 27.69
CA ALA A 200 61.66 47.60 27.50
C ALA A 200 62.10 48.43 26.29
N ARG A 201 61.42 48.28 25.14
CA ARG A 201 61.69 49.09 23.93
C ARG A 201 61.53 50.59 24.19
N VAL A 202 60.48 51.00 24.89
CA VAL A 202 60.25 52.41 25.27
C VAL A 202 61.35 52.97 26.20
N LYS A 203 62.09 52.12 26.92
CA LYS A 203 63.29 52.52 27.69
C LYS A 203 64.55 52.51 26.82
N GLU A 204 64.67 51.54 25.92
CA GLU A 204 65.78 51.40 24.97
C GLU A 204 65.86 52.57 24.00
N ASP A 205 64.72 53.08 23.52
CA ASP A 205 64.69 54.22 22.61
C ASP A 205 65.01 55.55 23.34
N LYS A 206 64.56 55.69 24.60
CA LYS A 206 64.96 56.82 25.46
C LYS A 206 66.47 56.83 25.73
N SER A 207 67.07 55.68 26.06
CA SER A 207 68.51 55.62 26.29
C SER A 207 69.33 55.80 25.01
N LYS A 208 68.79 55.46 23.82
CA LYS A 208 69.40 55.86 22.54
C LYS A 208 69.40 57.37 22.33
N ASP A 209 68.35 58.07 22.75
CA ASP A 209 68.28 59.54 22.64
C ASP A 209 69.20 60.24 23.66
N GLU A 210 69.27 59.75 24.90
CA GLU A 210 70.27 60.20 25.89
C GLU A 210 71.71 59.98 25.38
N LEU A 211 71.98 58.86 24.70
CA LEU A 211 73.30 58.53 24.14
C LEU A 211 73.60 59.34 22.85
N ARG A 212 72.58 59.86 22.16
CA ARG A 212 72.73 60.88 21.10
C ARG A 212 73.10 62.24 21.70
N GLN A 213 72.41 62.65 22.77
CA GLN A 213 72.68 63.89 23.51
C GLN A 213 74.14 63.95 23.99
N LEU A 214 74.58 62.92 24.73
CA LEU A 214 75.95 62.80 25.25
C LEU A 214 77.03 62.76 24.16
N ARG A 215 76.70 62.29 22.94
CA ARG A 215 77.62 62.30 21.79
C ARG A 215 77.80 63.70 21.17
N ILE A 216 76.86 64.61 21.35
CA ILE A 216 77.01 66.02 20.97
C ILE A 216 77.94 66.70 21.98
N GLU A 217 77.62 66.59 23.27
CA GLU A 217 78.41 67.16 24.37
C GLU A 217 79.88 66.69 24.38
N VAL A 218 80.14 65.41 24.07
CA VAL A 218 81.51 64.87 23.95
C VAL A 218 82.26 65.42 22.73
N ASN A 219 81.58 65.85 21.67
CA ASN A 219 82.23 66.50 20.53
C ASN A 219 82.52 67.98 20.83
N ASP A 220 81.60 68.69 21.49
CA ASP A 220 81.79 70.09 21.89
C ASP A 220 82.94 70.23 22.91
N LEU A 221 83.01 69.32 23.89
CA LEU A 221 84.12 69.25 24.86
C LEU A 221 85.47 68.82 24.23
N ARG A 222 85.47 68.23 23.03
CA ARG A 222 86.70 67.91 22.30
C ARG A 222 87.25 69.11 21.51
N ALA A 223 86.43 70.12 21.24
CA ALA A 223 86.88 71.34 20.56
C ALA A 223 87.73 72.26 21.46
N THR A 224 87.55 72.19 22.78
CA THR A 224 88.14 73.14 23.74
C THR A 224 89.49 72.70 24.35
N VAL A 225 89.96 71.48 24.07
CA VAL A 225 91.21 70.92 24.65
C VAL A 225 92.42 71.07 23.68
N ALA A 226 92.24 71.75 22.55
CA ALA A 226 93.25 71.89 21.49
C ALA A 226 94.25 73.06 21.65
N GLN A 227 94.54 73.49 22.88
CA GLN A 227 95.59 74.49 23.18
C GLN A 227 96.52 73.99 24.31
N GLY A 228 97.84 74.07 24.08
CA GLY A 228 98.88 73.51 24.95
C GLY A 228 99.96 74.54 25.36
N VAL A 229 101.25 74.16 25.27
CA VAL A 229 102.45 74.88 25.79
C VAL A 229 102.59 74.71 27.33
N GLY A 230 103.77 74.62 27.95
CA GLY A 230 105.17 74.52 27.49
C GLY A 230 106.16 74.59 28.66
N LEU A 231 107.40 74.10 28.50
CA LEU A 231 108.39 73.86 29.58
C LEU A 231 109.27 75.08 29.91
N SER A 232 109.74 75.22 31.18
CA SER A 232 110.95 76.00 31.50
C SER A 232 111.58 75.78 32.90
N ALA A 233 112.91 75.58 32.94
CA ALA A 233 113.90 76.21 33.82
C ALA A 233 113.76 76.28 35.37
N ALA A 234 113.23 75.26 36.05
CA ALA A 234 113.57 75.01 37.47
C ALA A 234 114.87 74.16 37.66
N GLN A 235 115.64 73.99 36.57
CA GLN A 235 116.15 72.69 36.11
C GLN A 235 117.44 72.14 36.75
N GLU A 236 117.92 72.64 37.89
CA GLU A 236 119.15 72.09 38.53
C GLU A 236 118.98 71.51 39.94
N ARG A 237 118.24 72.16 40.86
CA ARG A 237 117.82 71.46 42.09
C ARG A 237 116.76 70.42 41.79
N THR A 238 115.87 70.76 40.85
CA THR A 238 115.03 69.75 40.24
C THR A 238 115.81 68.81 39.32
N ILE A 239 117.13 68.87 39.10
CA ILE A 239 117.82 67.78 38.38
C ILE A 239 117.95 66.50 39.22
N ASN A 240 118.04 66.62 40.56
CA ASN A 240 118.01 65.46 41.45
C ASN A 240 116.58 65.06 41.81
N ASP A 241 115.70 66.03 42.05
CA ASP A 241 114.27 65.71 42.23
C ASP A 241 113.62 65.24 40.92
N LEU A 242 114.11 65.60 39.72
CA LEU A 242 113.80 64.99 38.41
C LEU A 242 114.80 63.89 38.02
N VAL A 243 115.66 63.41 38.91
CA VAL A 243 116.22 62.05 38.79
C VAL A 243 115.31 61.10 39.55
N LYS A 244 114.85 61.46 40.76
CA LYS A 244 113.78 60.72 41.45
C LYS A 244 112.46 60.77 40.69
N VAL A 245 111.95 61.94 40.33
CA VAL A 245 110.75 62.09 39.48
C VAL A 245 111.01 61.67 38.03
N LYS A 246 112.25 61.39 37.60
CA LYS A 246 112.48 60.62 36.36
C LYS A 246 112.49 59.12 36.59
N GLU A 247 112.94 58.60 37.73
CA GLU A 247 112.84 57.17 38.04
C GLU A 247 111.42 56.77 38.43
N GLU A 248 110.69 57.68 39.09
CA GLU A 248 109.26 57.60 39.38
C GLU A 248 108.49 57.88 38.09
N ALA A 249 108.72 58.95 37.33
CA ALA A 249 108.04 59.12 36.04
C ALA A 249 108.54 58.19 34.91
N LEU A 250 109.63 57.43 35.08
CA LEU A 250 109.96 56.28 34.22
C LEU A 250 109.21 55.04 34.70
N LYS A 251 108.97 54.83 35.99
CA LYS A 251 108.04 53.79 36.46
C LYS A 251 106.59 54.12 36.13
N ASP A 252 106.19 55.38 36.18
CA ASP A 252 104.87 55.84 35.76
C ASP A 252 104.78 55.86 34.24
N LEU A 253 105.86 56.18 33.50
CA LEU A 253 105.88 56.01 32.03
C LEU A 253 105.90 54.53 31.66
N ASP A 254 106.62 53.65 32.35
CA ASP A 254 106.65 52.22 32.06
C ASP A 254 105.31 51.57 32.43
N THR A 255 104.72 51.90 33.58
CA THR A 255 103.38 51.41 33.96
C THR A 255 102.26 52.05 33.15
N GLU A 256 102.37 53.30 32.70
CA GLU A 256 101.45 53.88 31.71
C GLU A 256 101.74 53.41 30.28
N LEU A 257 102.95 52.94 29.94
CA LEU A 257 103.24 52.25 28.67
C LEU A 257 102.71 50.82 28.71
N GLU A 258 102.78 50.12 29.84
CA GLU A 258 102.08 48.87 30.10
C GLU A 258 100.57 49.10 30.08
N ARG A 259 100.06 50.18 30.66
CA ARG A 259 98.63 50.55 30.61
C ARG A 259 98.20 50.90 29.20
N ILE A 260 99.00 51.65 28.44
CA ILE A 260 98.77 51.97 27.02
C ILE A 260 98.89 50.70 26.17
N ALA A 261 99.79 49.76 26.49
CA ALA A 261 99.87 48.47 25.84
C ALA A 261 98.62 47.64 26.13
N HIS A 262 98.24 47.45 27.40
CA HIS A 262 96.99 46.78 27.79
C HIS A 262 95.74 47.45 27.22
N LEU A 263 95.70 48.79 27.13
CA LEU A 263 94.61 49.51 26.48
C LEU A 263 94.63 49.35 24.96
N ARG A 264 95.80 49.29 24.31
CA ARG A 264 95.94 48.99 22.87
C ARG A 264 95.54 47.54 22.57
N THR A 265 95.97 46.57 23.37
CA THR A 265 95.53 45.17 23.28
C THR A 265 94.02 45.10 23.48
N ARG A 266 93.47 45.69 24.55
CA ARG A 266 92.02 45.69 24.79
C ARG A 266 91.23 46.44 23.70
N VAL A 267 91.82 47.46 23.06
CA VAL A 267 91.23 48.13 21.89
C VAL A 267 91.32 47.26 20.63
N ALA A 268 92.36 46.45 20.46
CA ALA A 268 92.45 45.44 19.41
C ALA A 268 91.43 44.32 19.66
N ASP A 269 91.36 43.75 20.87
CA ASP A 269 90.37 42.76 21.30
C ASP A 269 88.94 43.28 21.09
N MET A 270 88.68 44.55 21.44
CA MET A 270 87.39 45.21 21.18
C MET A 270 87.14 45.45 19.68
N ALA A 271 88.16 45.78 18.89
CA ALA A 271 88.03 45.93 17.45
C ALA A 271 87.76 44.58 16.75
N ASP A 272 88.40 43.50 17.19
CA ASP A 272 88.24 42.16 16.62
C ASP A 272 86.93 41.50 17.06
N THR A 273 86.52 41.67 18.32
CA THR A 273 85.14 41.30 18.73
C THR A 273 84.08 42.14 18.02
N THR A 274 84.32 43.45 17.78
CA THR A 274 83.40 44.28 16.96
C THR A 274 83.36 43.78 15.51
N ARG A 275 84.50 43.46 14.89
CA ARG A 275 84.58 42.88 13.53
C ARG A 275 83.85 41.53 13.44
N HIS A 276 83.98 40.70 14.47
CA HIS A 276 83.30 39.41 14.56
C HIS A 276 81.79 39.60 14.66
N LEU A 277 81.31 40.46 15.57
CA LEU A 277 79.89 40.80 15.72
C LEU A 277 79.31 41.50 14.47
N ASP A 278 80.09 42.33 13.76
CA ASP A 278 79.70 42.91 12.46
C ASP A 278 79.61 41.85 11.35
N ALA A 279 80.44 40.79 11.40
CA ALA A 279 80.36 39.67 10.47
C ALA A 279 79.16 38.77 10.78
N GLU A 280 78.94 38.43 12.04
CA GLU A 280 77.74 37.70 12.50
C GLU A 280 76.46 38.48 12.18
N ARG A 281 76.44 39.80 12.42
CA ARG A 281 75.27 40.63 12.07
C ARG A 281 75.01 40.62 10.56
N ARG A 282 76.05 40.69 9.71
CA ARG A 282 75.89 40.56 8.24
C ARG A 282 75.36 39.19 7.81
N LEU A 283 75.77 38.11 8.46
CA LEU A 283 75.24 36.77 8.21
C LEU A 283 73.76 36.70 8.61
N LEU A 284 73.40 37.19 9.80
CA LEU A 284 72.01 37.26 10.26
C LEU A 284 71.15 38.21 9.41
N GLU A 285 71.69 39.32 8.93
CA GLU A 285 71.04 40.22 7.96
C GLU A 285 70.76 39.49 6.63
N ALA A 286 71.71 38.70 6.12
CA ALA A 286 71.53 37.88 4.93
C ALA A 286 70.50 36.76 5.14
N ASP A 287 70.53 36.04 6.26
CA ASP A 287 69.52 35.04 6.62
C ASP A 287 68.12 35.67 6.76
N ILE A 288 68.01 36.86 7.35
CA ILE A 288 66.76 37.63 7.43
C ILE A 288 66.27 38.02 6.03
N HIS A 289 67.15 38.37 5.09
CA HIS A 289 66.78 38.62 3.70
C HIS A 289 66.27 37.36 3.00
N LEU A 290 67.00 36.25 3.12
CA LEU A 290 66.65 34.96 2.53
C LEU A 290 65.34 34.39 3.14
N LEU A 291 65.08 34.65 4.43
CA LEU A 291 63.79 34.36 5.07
C LEU A 291 62.66 35.28 4.59
N LYS A 292 62.90 36.58 4.35
CA LYS A 292 61.91 37.48 3.73
C LYS A 292 61.54 37.03 2.32
N GLU A 293 62.52 36.61 1.52
CA GLU A 293 62.30 36.06 0.17
C GLU A 293 61.48 34.76 0.23
N LYS A 294 61.82 33.83 1.12
CA LYS A 294 61.02 32.62 1.37
C LYS A 294 59.58 32.96 1.81
N VAL A 295 59.38 33.97 2.66
CA VAL A 295 58.05 34.43 3.07
C VAL A 295 57.29 35.10 1.93
N ALA A 296 57.97 35.85 1.05
CA ALA A 296 57.36 36.44 -0.14
C ALA A 296 56.92 35.36 -1.15
N ALA A 297 57.78 34.37 -1.43
CA ALA A 297 57.43 33.23 -2.26
C ALA A 297 56.23 32.45 -1.66
N ARG A 298 56.26 32.13 -0.36
CA ARG A 298 55.14 31.46 0.32
C ARG A 298 53.84 32.27 0.31
N LYS A 299 53.89 33.60 0.28
CA LYS A 299 52.69 34.42 0.06
C LYS A 299 52.17 34.31 -1.36
N MET A 300 53.05 34.33 -2.37
CA MET A 300 52.66 34.12 -3.76
C MET A 300 52.07 32.72 -3.99
N ASP A 301 52.61 31.68 -3.35
CA ASP A 301 52.03 30.32 -3.33
C ASP A 301 50.59 30.36 -2.78
N VAL A 302 50.39 31.01 -1.62
CA VAL A 302 49.07 31.10 -0.96
C VAL A 302 48.08 31.94 -1.77
N ASP A 303 48.51 33.07 -2.35
CA ASP A 303 47.67 33.91 -3.21
C ASP A 303 47.28 33.19 -4.51
N ALA A 304 48.15 32.30 -5.03
CA ALA A 304 47.84 31.45 -6.17
C ALA A 304 46.83 30.35 -5.80
N GLU A 305 47.01 29.67 -4.66
CA GLU A 305 46.06 28.65 -4.18
C GLU A 305 44.71 29.24 -3.75
N LEU A 306 44.68 30.48 -3.26
CA LEU A 306 43.43 31.20 -3.00
C LEU A 306 42.67 31.47 -4.30
N ARG A 307 43.33 31.93 -5.36
CA ARG A 307 42.69 32.10 -6.68
C ARG A 307 42.27 30.77 -7.30
N ASN A 308 43.08 29.72 -7.14
CA ASN A 308 42.74 28.35 -7.54
C ASN A 308 41.46 27.87 -6.83
N LYS A 309 41.38 28.09 -5.52
CA LYS A 309 40.18 27.82 -4.70
C LYS A 309 38.99 28.66 -5.14
N GLU A 310 39.14 29.96 -5.39
CA GLU A 310 38.06 30.84 -5.83
C GLU A 310 37.49 30.43 -7.20
N ASN A 311 38.36 30.02 -8.13
CA ASN A 311 37.96 29.44 -9.43
C ASN A 311 37.21 28.12 -9.23
N LEU A 312 37.75 27.19 -8.45
CA LEU A 312 37.08 25.91 -8.16
C LEU A 312 35.75 26.11 -7.40
N GLU A 313 35.63 27.14 -6.57
CA GLU A 313 34.38 27.51 -5.91
C GLU A 313 33.40 28.24 -6.85
N ALA A 314 33.85 28.80 -7.96
CA ALA A 314 33.01 29.25 -9.08
C ALA A 314 32.54 28.06 -9.92
N ASP A 315 33.45 27.19 -10.38
CA ASP A 315 33.12 25.96 -11.12
C ASP A 315 32.13 25.08 -10.34
N LEU A 316 32.30 24.96 -9.01
CA LEU A 316 31.37 24.24 -8.13
C LEU A 316 30.04 24.96 -7.86
N ARG A 317 29.88 26.24 -8.23
CA ARG A 317 28.57 26.92 -8.28
C ARG A 317 27.92 26.69 -9.64
N ASP A 318 28.63 26.96 -10.72
CA ASP A 318 28.14 26.77 -12.09
C ASP A 318 27.72 25.31 -12.33
N MET A 319 28.48 24.33 -11.84
CA MET A 319 28.10 22.90 -11.89
C MET A 319 26.91 22.56 -11.00
N ARG A 320 26.67 23.26 -9.88
CA ARG A 320 25.45 23.08 -9.07
C ARG A 320 24.23 23.65 -9.78
N ASP A 321 24.37 24.78 -10.46
CA ASP A 321 23.28 25.40 -11.23
C ASP A 321 22.95 24.57 -12.48
N VAL A 322 23.97 24.04 -13.18
CA VAL A 322 23.77 23.04 -14.25
C VAL A 322 23.07 21.78 -13.72
N VAL A 323 23.47 21.25 -12.55
CA VAL A 323 22.77 20.12 -11.91
C VAL A 323 21.34 20.47 -11.52
N SER A 324 21.08 21.68 -11.03
CA SER A 324 19.73 22.18 -10.71
C SER A 324 18.84 22.24 -11.95
N VAL A 325 19.34 22.80 -13.06
CA VAL A 325 18.66 22.82 -14.36
C VAL A 325 18.43 21.40 -14.89
N LYS A 326 19.40 20.48 -14.75
CA LYS A 326 19.20 19.08 -15.14
C LYS A 326 18.23 18.32 -14.25
N ILE A 327 18.13 18.63 -12.95
CA ILE A 327 17.07 18.11 -12.07
C ILE A 327 15.70 18.63 -12.51
N ALA A 328 15.59 19.90 -12.93
CA ALA A 328 14.35 20.45 -13.48
C ALA A 328 13.96 19.79 -14.82
N GLU A 329 14.91 19.62 -15.75
CA GLU A 329 14.69 18.87 -17.01
C GLU A 329 14.28 17.42 -16.75
N VAL A 330 14.90 16.74 -15.79
CA VAL A 330 14.57 15.36 -15.42
C VAL A 330 13.18 15.27 -14.81
N LYS A 331 12.79 16.20 -13.92
CA LYS A 331 11.41 16.29 -13.41
C LYS A 331 10.40 16.52 -14.54
N GLN A 332 10.64 17.48 -15.43
CA GLN A 332 9.76 17.72 -16.56
C GLN A 332 9.64 16.50 -17.47
N LYS A 333 10.75 15.81 -17.76
CA LYS A 333 10.75 14.55 -18.54
C LYS A 333 10.02 13.43 -17.80
N GLN A 334 10.16 13.33 -16.47
CA GLN A 334 9.41 12.37 -15.66
C GLN A 334 7.90 12.68 -15.69
N ASP A 335 7.48 13.94 -15.63
CA ASP A 335 6.08 14.33 -15.77
C ASP A 335 5.52 13.99 -17.16
N HIS A 336 6.32 14.12 -18.22
CA HIS A 336 5.94 13.66 -19.56
C HIS A 336 5.87 12.12 -19.67
N VAL A 337 6.79 11.39 -19.02
CA VAL A 337 6.75 9.92 -18.93
C VAL A 337 5.54 9.45 -18.13
N ASN A 338 5.21 10.10 -17.02
CA ASN A 338 4.05 9.77 -16.19
C ASN A 338 2.75 9.97 -16.99
N ARG A 339 2.57 11.12 -17.67
CA ARG A 339 1.42 11.33 -18.57
C ARG A 339 1.34 10.28 -19.68
N ALA A 340 2.48 9.93 -20.29
CA ALA A 340 2.51 8.88 -21.30
C ALA A 340 2.16 7.49 -20.73
N ILE A 341 2.50 7.20 -19.47
CA ILE A 341 2.09 5.98 -18.76
C ILE A 341 0.57 5.99 -18.50
N ASP A 342 0.01 7.13 -18.09
CA ASP A 342 -1.44 7.29 -17.89
C ASP A 342 -2.22 7.13 -19.22
N ASP A 343 -1.73 7.75 -20.30
CA ASP A 343 -2.28 7.58 -21.66
C ASP A 343 -2.17 6.12 -22.14
N ILE A 344 -1.04 5.46 -21.88
CA ILE A 344 -0.86 4.02 -22.19
C ILE A 344 -1.81 3.16 -21.35
N ALA A 345 -2.03 3.47 -20.07
CA ALA A 345 -2.96 2.73 -19.22
C ALA A 345 -4.42 2.92 -19.68
N LEU A 346 -4.79 4.14 -20.12
CA LEU A 346 -6.08 4.42 -20.72
C LEU A 346 -6.28 3.63 -22.02
N LEU A 347 -5.29 3.65 -22.93
CA LEU A 347 -5.30 2.88 -24.18
C LEU A 347 -5.29 1.36 -23.94
N GLN A 348 -4.59 0.86 -22.93
CA GLN A 348 -4.61 -0.54 -22.53
C GLN A 348 -5.99 -0.95 -21.99
N ASN A 349 -6.66 -0.10 -21.21
CA ASN A 349 -8.03 -0.36 -20.74
C ASN A 349 -9.05 -0.30 -21.89
N GLN A 350 -8.88 0.61 -22.86
CA GLN A 350 -9.67 0.62 -24.09
C GLN A 350 -9.43 -0.64 -24.94
N ALA A 351 -8.18 -1.07 -25.12
CA ALA A 351 -7.85 -2.31 -25.82
C ALA A 351 -8.36 -3.56 -25.09
N LYS A 352 -8.33 -3.59 -23.75
CA LYS A 352 -8.85 -4.67 -22.90
C LYS A 352 -10.37 -4.79 -23.00
N THR A 353 -11.10 -3.67 -22.96
CA THR A 353 -12.56 -3.65 -23.11
C THR A 353 -13.00 -3.95 -24.55
N GLN A 354 -12.30 -3.42 -25.56
CA GLN A 354 -12.51 -3.81 -26.96
C GLN A 354 -12.22 -5.30 -27.19
N LYS A 355 -11.16 -5.86 -26.59
CA LYS A 355 -10.88 -7.29 -26.64
C LYS A 355 -11.97 -8.10 -25.95
N GLN A 356 -12.46 -7.70 -24.77
CA GLN A 356 -13.57 -8.39 -24.11
C GLN A 356 -14.86 -8.36 -24.96
N MET A 357 -15.12 -7.27 -25.68
CA MET A 357 -16.18 -7.16 -26.68
C MET A 357 -15.96 -8.12 -27.86
N LEU A 358 -14.75 -8.18 -28.42
CA LEU A 358 -14.40 -9.10 -29.52
C LEU A 358 -14.44 -10.58 -29.08
N ASP A 359 -13.91 -10.92 -27.90
CA ASP A 359 -13.97 -12.26 -27.31
C ASP A 359 -15.43 -12.67 -27.04
N LYS A 360 -16.31 -11.73 -26.68
CA LYS A 360 -17.75 -11.98 -26.55
C LYS A 360 -18.39 -12.20 -27.93
N LEU A 361 -18.17 -11.30 -28.88
CA LEU A 361 -18.69 -11.43 -30.25
C LEU A 361 -18.18 -12.70 -30.96
N ALA A 362 -16.97 -13.15 -30.65
CA ALA A 362 -16.41 -14.40 -31.15
C ALA A 362 -17.14 -15.62 -30.56
N ARG A 363 -17.42 -15.65 -29.24
CA ARG A 363 -18.26 -16.69 -28.62
C ARG A 363 -19.69 -16.65 -29.15
N ASP A 364 -20.28 -15.46 -29.27
CA ASP A 364 -21.63 -15.31 -29.81
C ASP A 364 -21.66 -15.82 -31.27
N HIS A 365 -20.65 -15.52 -32.08
CA HIS A 365 -20.47 -16.07 -33.43
C HIS A 365 -20.26 -17.60 -33.43
N GLU A 366 -19.43 -18.15 -32.54
CA GLU A 366 -19.19 -19.59 -32.40
C GLU A 366 -20.47 -20.34 -31.98
N THR A 367 -21.29 -19.77 -31.09
CA THR A 367 -22.62 -20.34 -30.76
C THR A 367 -23.64 -20.20 -31.88
N LEU A 368 -23.45 -19.28 -32.83
CA LEU A 368 -24.28 -19.14 -34.03
C LEU A 368 -23.80 -20.09 -35.14
N VAL A 369 -22.49 -20.26 -35.32
CA VAL A 369 -21.89 -21.23 -36.25
C VAL A 369 -22.26 -22.65 -35.83
N THR A 370 -22.06 -23.03 -34.56
CA THR A 370 -22.45 -24.36 -34.06
C THR A 370 -23.97 -24.61 -34.07
N LYS A 371 -24.81 -23.56 -34.10
CA LYS A 371 -26.25 -23.70 -34.40
C LYS A 371 -26.51 -23.87 -35.89
N ALA A 372 -25.86 -23.07 -36.74
CA ALA A 372 -25.97 -23.17 -38.19
C ALA A 372 -25.49 -24.54 -38.70
N ASP A 373 -24.39 -25.08 -38.16
CA ASP A 373 -23.88 -26.41 -38.50
C ASP A 373 -24.79 -27.53 -37.98
N LYS A 374 -25.48 -27.34 -36.85
CA LYS A 374 -26.53 -28.26 -36.39
C LYS A 374 -27.74 -28.24 -37.34
N TYR A 375 -28.30 -27.08 -37.63
CA TYR A 375 -29.41 -26.98 -38.59
C TYR A 375 -29.03 -27.45 -39.98
N ARG A 376 -27.76 -27.29 -40.38
CA ARG A 376 -27.20 -27.82 -41.62
C ARG A 376 -27.09 -29.34 -41.57
N ALA A 377 -26.59 -29.93 -40.49
CA ALA A 377 -26.57 -31.38 -40.29
C ALA A 377 -27.99 -31.98 -40.24
N GLU A 378 -28.95 -31.32 -39.59
CA GLU A 378 -30.37 -31.70 -39.59
C GLU A 378 -30.98 -31.63 -41.00
N CYS A 379 -30.63 -30.61 -41.78
CA CYS A 379 -31.04 -30.49 -43.18
C CYS A 379 -30.36 -31.54 -44.09
N ASP A 380 -29.06 -31.78 -43.91
CA ASP A 380 -28.30 -32.77 -44.68
C ASP A 380 -28.75 -34.20 -44.30
N GLU A 381 -29.09 -34.47 -43.04
CA GLU A 381 -29.73 -35.72 -42.59
C GLU A 381 -31.13 -35.87 -43.20
N GLN A 382 -31.97 -34.82 -43.18
CA GLN A 382 -33.28 -34.86 -43.83
C GLN A 382 -33.16 -35.03 -45.36
N ILE A 383 -32.13 -34.47 -46.00
CA ILE A 383 -31.79 -34.69 -47.40
C ILE A 383 -31.31 -36.13 -47.62
N MET A 384 -30.50 -36.70 -46.73
CA MET A 384 -30.07 -38.10 -46.79
C MET A 384 -31.23 -39.07 -46.60
N VAL A 385 -32.17 -38.80 -45.69
CA VAL A 385 -33.41 -39.57 -45.52
C VAL A 385 -34.29 -39.46 -46.76
N THR A 386 -34.45 -38.25 -47.31
CA THR A 386 -35.24 -38.04 -48.54
C THR A 386 -34.59 -38.72 -49.75
N ASN A 387 -33.27 -38.65 -49.88
CA ASN A 387 -32.52 -39.33 -50.93
C ASN A 387 -32.55 -40.85 -50.74
N ALA A 388 -32.45 -41.38 -49.51
CA ALA A 388 -32.59 -42.79 -49.22
C ALA A 388 -33.99 -43.30 -49.57
N LEU A 389 -35.05 -42.56 -49.25
CA LEU A 389 -36.42 -42.88 -49.67
C LEU A 389 -36.59 -42.79 -51.19
N VAL A 390 -35.90 -41.88 -51.87
CA VAL A 390 -35.89 -41.78 -53.34
C VAL A 390 -35.06 -42.91 -53.98
N GLU A 391 -33.96 -43.34 -53.37
CA GLU A 391 -33.16 -44.49 -53.80
C GLU A 391 -33.86 -45.81 -53.51
N GLU A 392 -34.64 -45.90 -52.43
CA GLU A 392 -35.51 -47.03 -52.10
C GLU A 392 -36.69 -47.10 -53.07
N ASN A 393 -37.38 -45.99 -53.37
CA ASN A 393 -38.42 -45.96 -54.40
C ASN A 393 -37.86 -46.28 -55.81
N ASN A 394 -36.69 -45.74 -56.17
CA ASN A 394 -35.98 -46.11 -57.40
C ASN A 394 -35.47 -47.56 -57.35
N GLY A 395 -35.16 -48.08 -56.17
CA GLY A 395 -34.76 -49.46 -55.89
C GLY A 395 -35.92 -50.39 -56.16
N ILE A 396 -37.08 -50.16 -55.52
CA ILE A 396 -38.35 -50.85 -55.74
C ILE A 396 -38.78 -50.76 -57.21
N LEU A 397 -38.63 -49.61 -57.89
CA LEU A 397 -38.90 -49.49 -59.34
C LEU A 397 -37.90 -50.28 -60.21
N LYS A 398 -36.62 -50.32 -59.84
CA LYS A 398 -35.60 -51.16 -60.50
C LYS A 398 -35.78 -52.64 -60.17
N GLU A 399 -36.30 -52.99 -59.00
CA GLU A 399 -36.63 -54.35 -58.59
C GLU A 399 -37.92 -54.84 -59.21
N LEU A 400 -38.93 -53.98 -59.41
CA LEU A 400 -40.11 -54.29 -60.21
C LEU A 400 -39.68 -54.59 -61.66
N ARG A 401 -38.89 -53.69 -62.27
CA ARG A 401 -38.32 -53.89 -63.62
C ARG A 401 -37.36 -55.08 -63.71
N LYS A 402 -36.61 -55.39 -62.65
CA LYS A 402 -35.82 -56.63 -62.57
C LYS A 402 -36.72 -57.84 -62.43
N ARG A 403 -37.78 -57.83 -61.62
CA ARG A 403 -38.73 -58.95 -61.51
C ARG A 403 -39.45 -59.19 -62.84
N GLU A 404 -39.76 -58.14 -63.60
CA GLU A 404 -40.27 -58.22 -64.98
C GLU A 404 -39.24 -58.86 -65.94
N VAL A 405 -37.99 -58.39 -65.91
CA VAL A 405 -36.90 -58.88 -66.79
C VAL A 405 -36.36 -60.26 -66.37
N ASP A 406 -36.40 -60.58 -65.08
CA ASP A 406 -35.92 -61.84 -64.50
C ASP A 406 -37.04 -62.89 -64.53
N LEU A 407 -38.32 -62.51 -64.61
CA LEU A 407 -39.38 -63.41 -65.10
C LEU A 407 -39.11 -63.87 -66.53
N ALA A 408 -38.54 -63.01 -67.39
CA ALA A 408 -38.08 -63.42 -68.71
C ALA A 408 -36.78 -64.28 -68.64
N LYS A 409 -35.76 -63.84 -67.88
CA LYS A 409 -34.46 -64.55 -67.82
C LYS A 409 -34.45 -65.84 -67.01
N VAL A 410 -35.37 -66.06 -66.08
CA VAL A 410 -35.54 -67.38 -65.44
C VAL A 410 -36.00 -68.42 -66.47
N GLY A 411 -36.63 -67.98 -67.58
CA GLY A 411 -36.82 -68.81 -68.77
C GLY A 411 -35.51 -69.14 -69.52
N ASP A 412 -34.52 -68.25 -69.52
CA ASP A 412 -33.28 -68.36 -70.32
C ASP A 412 -32.09 -69.01 -69.60
N ASP A 413 -31.89 -68.72 -68.31
CA ASP A 413 -30.65 -69.10 -67.58
C ASP A 413 -30.75 -70.45 -66.84
N LEU A 414 -31.97 -71.01 -66.75
CA LEU A 414 -32.17 -72.43 -66.47
C LEU A 414 -31.41 -73.33 -67.47
N ALA A 415 -31.20 -72.84 -68.71
CA ALA A 415 -30.47 -73.54 -69.75
C ALA A 415 -28.92 -73.41 -69.70
N LYS A 416 -28.36 -72.57 -68.80
CA LYS A 416 -26.91 -72.23 -68.82
C LYS A 416 -26.13 -72.62 -67.57
N ASN A 417 -26.75 -72.62 -66.39
CA ASN A 417 -26.03 -72.78 -65.10
C ASN A 417 -25.40 -74.17 -64.88
N THR A 418 -25.64 -75.13 -65.78
CA THR A 418 -25.14 -76.52 -65.74
C THR A 418 -23.73 -76.72 -66.30
N LYS A 419 -23.01 -75.68 -66.75
CA LYS A 419 -21.79 -75.85 -67.59
C LYS A 419 -20.46 -75.27 -67.09
N VAL A 420 -20.42 -74.47 -66.02
CA VAL A 420 -19.20 -73.67 -65.68
C VAL A 420 -18.57 -74.02 -64.33
N HIS A 421 -19.33 -74.60 -63.40
CA HIS A 421 -18.89 -74.87 -62.02
C HIS A 421 -17.57 -75.65 -61.90
N ASP A 422 -17.33 -76.63 -62.77
CA ASP A 422 -16.27 -77.63 -62.60
C ASP A 422 -14.86 -77.16 -63.04
N GLY A 423 -14.74 -75.99 -63.67
CA GLY A 423 -13.52 -75.59 -64.38
C GLY A 423 -12.38 -75.04 -63.51
N LEU A 424 -12.68 -74.25 -62.47
CA LEU A 424 -11.70 -73.30 -61.90
C LEU A 424 -10.99 -73.79 -60.62
N GLN A 425 -11.52 -74.79 -59.92
CA GLN A 425 -11.09 -75.15 -58.55
C GLN A 425 -9.68 -75.78 -58.46
N LYS A 426 -9.02 -76.10 -59.58
CA LYS A 426 -7.76 -76.88 -59.63
C LYS A 426 -6.47 -76.05 -59.67
N LYS A 427 -6.50 -74.75 -59.97
CA LYS A 427 -5.31 -74.03 -60.46
C LYS A 427 -4.45 -73.28 -59.43
N ILE A 428 -4.91 -73.15 -58.18
CA ILE A 428 -4.31 -72.22 -57.19
C ILE A 428 -3.17 -72.83 -56.35
N ARG A 429 -3.19 -74.14 -56.06
CA ARG A 429 -2.29 -74.80 -55.07
C ARG A 429 -0.81 -74.95 -55.48
N ALA A 430 -0.34 -74.31 -56.54
CA ALA A 430 0.95 -74.63 -57.18
C ALA A 430 2.09 -73.60 -56.96
N LEU A 431 1.82 -72.41 -56.41
CA LEU A 431 2.75 -71.28 -56.50
C LEU A 431 3.49 -70.92 -55.20
N GLU A 432 3.10 -71.47 -54.04
CA GLU A 432 3.58 -70.98 -52.74
C GLU A 432 4.96 -71.52 -52.31
N ALA A 433 5.46 -72.57 -52.97
CA ALA A 433 6.61 -73.35 -52.48
C ALA A 433 8.02 -72.76 -52.75
N LYS A 434 8.16 -71.67 -53.53
CA LYS A 434 9.48 -71.21 -54.04
C LYS A 434 10.16 -70.05 -53.27
N LYS A 435 9.67 -69.67 -52.09
CA LYS A 435 10.14 -68.44 -51.41
C LYS A 435 11.38 -68.61 -50.50
N HIS A 436 11.69 -69.83 -50.02
CA HIS A 436 12.47 -69.98 -48.78
C HIS A 436 14.00 -70.17 -48.92
N GLU A 437 14.53 -70.25 -50.15
CA GLU A 437 15.90 -70.74 -50.41
C GLU A 437 16.97 -69.61 -50.51
N ALA A 438 16.55 -68.34 -50.52
CA ALA A 438 17.39 -67.22 -50.95
C ALA A 438 18.21 -66.50 -49.86
N GLU A 439 18.00 -66.79 -48.58
CA GLU A 439 18.49 -65.94 -47.46
C GLU A 439 19.83 -66.39 -46.82
N SER A 440 20.51 -67.39 -47.40
CA SER A 440 21.62 -68.11 -46.74
C SER A 440 23.04 -67.57 -47.02
N THR A 441 23.28 -66.93 -48.17
CA THR A 441 24.62 -66.85 -48.80
C THR A 441 25.50 -65.64 -48.44
N VAL A 442 25.04 -64.71 -47.60
CA VAL A 442 25.69 -63.39 -47.44
C VAL A 442 26.82 -63.35 -46.38
N ARG A 443 26.99 -64.39 -45.55
CA ARG A 443 27.86 -64.32 -44.34
C ARG A 443 29.31 -64.79 -44.49
N THR A 444 29.75 -65.29 -45.65
CA THR A 444 30.98 -66.10 -45.77
C THR A 444 32.18 -65.45 -46.47
N LEU A 445 32.05 -64.26 -47.06
CA LEU A 445 33.08 -63.65 -47.92
C LEU A 445 33.75 -62.39 -47.31
N ALA A 446 34.20 -62.49 -46.06
CA ALA A 446 34.84 -61.38 -45.33
C ALA A 446 36.17 -61.75 -44.64
N ALA A 447 36.74 -62.92 -44.92
CA ALA A 447 37.79 -63.54 -44.09
C ALA A 447 39.07 -63.99 -44.85
N GLU A 448 39.29 -63.52 -46.09
CA GLU A 448 40.30 -64.11 -47.01
C GLU A 448 41.47 -63.19 -47.37
N ASN A 449 41.71 -62.09 -46.63
CA ASN A 449 42.67 -61.05 -47.04
C ASN A 449 43.98 -60.97 -46.21
N GLU A 450 44.34 -62.05 -45.50
CA GLU A 450 45.53 -62.12 -44.63
C GLU A 450 46.56 -63.13 -45.17
N ALA A 451 46.80 -63.10 -46.49
CA ALA A 451 47.62 -64.10 -47.21
C ALA A 451 48.84 -63.52 -47.97
N THR A 452 49.03 -62.19 -48.03
CA THR A 452 50.16 -61.56 -48.72
C THR A 452 51.39 -61.41 -47.80
N TYR A 453 51.92 -62.56 -47.37
CA TYR A 453 53.07 -62.73 -46.48
C TYR A 453 54.44 -62.42 -47.14
N CYS A 454 55.46 -62.29 -46.28
CA CYS A 454 56.86 -62.70 -46.52
C CYS A 454 57.53 -62.33 -47.86
N ALA A 455 57.94 -61.06 -48.01
CA ALA A 455 58.75 -60.62 -49.17
C ALA A 455 60.06 -59.85 -48.82
N MET A 456 60.33 -59.48 -47.55
CA MET A 456 61.42 -58.54 -47.21
C MET A 456 62.55 -59.08 -46.32
N ASP A 457 62.45 -60.29 -45.76
CA ASP A 457 63.50 -60.86 -44.88
C ASP A 457 64.76 -61.36 -45.61
N GLN A 458 64.83 -61.23 -46.94
CA GLN A 458 65.91 -61.78 -47.76
C GLN A 458 67.23 -60.96 -47.72
N ILE A 459 67.22 -59.74 -47.15
CA ILE A 459 68.42 -58.87 -47.09
C ILE A 459 69.17 -59.08 -45.77
N LYS A 460 69.97 -60.14 -45.72
CA LYS A 460 70.75 -60.56 -44.53
C LYS A 460 72.13 -61.14 -44.83
N ALA A 461 72.63 -60.96 -46.06
CA ALA A 461 73.59 -61.88 -46.68
C ALA A 461 74.96 -61.31 -47.12
N ASP A 462 75.28 -60.03 -46.85
CA ASP A 462 76.55 -59.41 -47.26
C ASP A 462 77.56 -59.24 -46.11
N ILE A 463 77.97 -60.36 -45.51
CA ILE A 463 79.19 -60.46 -44.68
C ILE A 463 80.20 -61.29 -45.49
N ASP A 464 81.40 -60.73 -45.81
CA ASP A 464 82.70 -61.44 -45.96
C ASP A 464 83.80 -60.69 -46.77
N LYS A 465 83.94 -59.36 -46.64
CA LYS A 465 85.15 -58.63 -47.11
C LYS A 465 85.55 -57.52 -46.11
N SER A 466 86.71 -57.55 -45.44
CA SER A 466 87.77 -58.59 -45.38
C SER A 466 88.72 -58.34 -44.19
N LYS A 467 89.10 -59.39 -43.44
CA LYS A 467 90.20 -59.36 -42.44
C LYS A 467 91.41 -60.18 -42.96
N LYS A 468 92.46 -59.59 -43.55
CA LYS A 468 93.67 -60.39 -43.92
C LYS A 468 95.03 -59.69 -44.20
N THR A 469 95.32 -58.54 -43.62
CA THR A 469 96.68 -57.90 -43.63
C THR A 469 96.96 -57.28 -42.25
N ILE A 470 97.91 -57.71 -41.40
CA ILE A 470 99.09 -58.59 -41.57
C ILE A 470 100.11 -57.94 -42.55
N GLU A 471 101.39 -57.71 -42.22
CA GLU A 471 102.26 -58.30 -41.17
C GLU A 471 103.26 -57.30 -40.56
N ASP A 472 104.12 -57.78 -39.65
CA ASP A 472 105.16 -57.05 -38.90
C ASP A 472 106.29 -56.46 -39.76
N LEU A 473 106.87 -55.32 -39.32
CA LEU A 473 108.33 -55.06 -39.31
C LEU A 473 108.71 -53.74 -38.59
N THR A 474 109.89 -53.75 -37.95
CA THR A 474 110.64 -52.64 -37.29
C THR A 474 110.50 -52.40 -35.77
N ARG A 475 111.18 -53.24 -34.98
CA ARG A 475 111.91 -52.82 -33.77
C ARG A 475 113.27 -53.53 -33.70
N GLU A 476 114.22 -52.89 -33.02
CA GLU A 476 115.47 -53.44 -32.46
C GLU A 476 116.55 -54.02 -33.39
N LYS A 477 117.58 -53.19 -33.68
CA LYS A 477 118.98 -53.64 -33.84
C LYS A 477 119.97 -52.50 -33.54
N THR A 478 121.20 -52.86 -33.12
CA THR A 478 122.44 -52.06 -33.06
C THR A 478 122.47 -50.74 -32.26
N LEU A 479 122.91 -50.76 -30.98
CA LEU A 479 123.93 -49.83 -30.42
C LEU A 479 124.40 -50.23 -28.98
N VAL A 480 125.26 -51.25 -28.81
CA VAL A 480 125.82 -51.65 -27.49
C VAL A 480 127.29 -52.12 -27.61
N GLU A 481 128.21 -51.25 -28.04
CA GLU A 481 129.55 -51.70 -28.46
C GLU A 481 130.69 -50.65 -28.26
N GLN A 482 131.05 -50.30 -27.01
CA GLN A 482 132.26 -49.49 -26.69
C GLN A 482 132.56 -49.46 -25.17
N ASN A 483 133.62 -50.14 -24.67
CA ASN A 483 133.93 -50.09 -23.22
C ASN A 483 135.33 -50.59 -22.70
N TYR A 484 136.48 -50.24 -23.32
CA TYR A 484 137.80 -50.72 -22.80
C TYR A 484 139.07 -49.92 -23.25
N LYS A 485 139.75 -49.16 -22.35
CA LYS A 485 141.19 -48.72 -22.39
C LYS A 485 141.63 -47.90 -21.13
N LYS A 486 142.51 -48.41 -20.23
CA LYS A 486 143.31 -47.64 -19.21
C LYS A 486 144.46 -48.50 -18.58
N LEU A 487 145.76 -48.08 -18.55
CA LEU A 487 146.83 -48.42 -17.55
C LEU A 487 148.27 -47.85 -17.87
N ALA A 488 149.23 -47.86 -16.89
CA ALA A 488 150.73 -47.60 -16.92
C ALA A 488 151.25 -46.11 -16.80
N THR A 489 152.48 -45.68 -16.37
CA THR A 489 153.75 -46.22 -15.69
C THR A 489 154.73 -45.07 -15.22
N GLU A 490 155.80 -45.32 -14.41
CA GLU A 490 156.75 -44.30 -13.81
C GLU A 490 158.25 -44.80 -13.57
N THR A 491 159.21 -43.94 -13.10
CA THR A 491 160.50 -44.15 -12.27
C THR A 491 161.94 -43.65 -12.74
N GLU A 492 162.93 -43.44 -11.80
CA GLU A 492 164.47 -43.42 -11.86
C GLU A 492 165.32 -42.17 -11.30
N ARG A 493 166.52 -42.34 -10.63
CA ARG A 493 167.50 -41.26 -10.11
C ARG A 493 168.86 -41.68 -9.36
N GLU A 494 169.84 -40.74 -9.16
CA GLU A 494 170.94 -40.55 -8.09
C GLU A 494 172.51 -40.76 -8.28
N GLN A 495 173.41 -39.88 -7.68
CA GLN A 495 174.77 -40.09 -7.00
C GLN A 495 175.73 -38.84 -6.83
N ASN A 496 176.58 -38.73 -5.76
CA ASN A 496 177.79 -37.84 -5.53
C ASN A 496 178.41 -37.90 -4.06
N LEU A 497 179.67 -37.46 -3.73
CA LEU A 497 180.07 -36.94 -2.36
C LEU A 497 181.43 -36.18 -2.08
N SER A 498 182.62 -36.82 -2.09
CA SER A 498 183.52 -36.84 -0.90
C SER A 498 184.63 -35.77 -0.57
N PHE A 499 184.92 -34.71 -1.33
CA PHE A 499 186.13 -33.86 -1.10
C PHE A 499 185.98 -32.79 0.01
N LEU A 500 185.83 -33.22 1.27
CA LEU A 500 185.05 -32.49 2.28
C LEU A 500 185.83 -31.73 3.37
N LEU A 501 187.13 -31.98 3.59
CA LEU A 501 187.79 -31.64 4.87
C LEU A 501 188.68 -30.38 4.89
N LEU A 502 189.36 -29.98 3.81
CA LEU A 502 190.15 -28.72 3.81
C LEU A 502 189.24 -27.49 4.01
N GLN A 503 187.99 -27.62 3.60
CA GLN A 503 186.87 -26.72 3.84
C GLN A 503 186.70 -26.36 5.33
N THR A 504 186.96 -27.29 6.27
CA THR A 504 186.60 -27.14 7.69
C THR A 504 187.30 -26.01 8.44
N ARG A 505 188.56 -25.67 8.11
CA ARG A 505 189.25 -24.55 8.78
C ARG A 505 188.81 -23.19 8.22
N LEU A 506 188.51 -23.11 6.92
CA LEU A 506 187.87 -21.92 6.34
C LEU A 506 186.47 -21.73 6.92
N ASN A 507 185.72 -22.84 7.13
CA ASN A 507 184.44 -22.81 7.81
C ASN A 507 184.55 -22.12 9.17
N PHE A 508 185.46 -22.46 10.08
CA PHE A 508 185.42 -21.88 11.44
C PHE A 508 185.54 -20.35 11.53
N GLU A 509 186.40 -19.70 10.73
CA GLU A 509 186.43 -18.22 10.67
C GLU A 509 185.18 -17.66 9.96
N GLN A 510 184.70 -18.37 8.92
CA GLN A 510 183.44 -18.09 8.24
C GLN A 510 182.22 -18.33 9.15
N ASP A 511 182.31 -19.19 10.17
CA ASP A 511 181.26 -19.59 11.11
C ASP A 511 181.15 -18.57 12.24
N GLN A 512 182.27 -18.00 12.71
CA GLN A 512 182.24 -16.85 13.61
C GLN A 512 181.65 -15.61 12.89
N ALA A 513 182.06 -15.37 11.65
CA ALA A 513 181.49 -14.31 10.81
C ALA A 513 180.01 -14.56 10.46
N GLN A 514 179.60 -15.83 10.27
CA GLN A 514 178.19 -16.20 10.14
C GLN A 514 177.44 -15.98 11.46
N SER A 515 178.00 -16.35 12.61
CA SER A 515 177.34 -16.22 13.92
C SER A 515 176.94 -14.78 14.22
N LEU A 516 177.82 -13.80 13.96
CA LEU A 516 177.49 -12.37 14.07
C LEU A 516 176.44 -11.91 13.04
N ARG A 517 176.48 -12.45 11.81
CA ARG A 517 175.44 -12.24 10.79
C ARG A 517 174.11 -12.93 11.12
N VAL A 518 174.13 -13.97 11.96
CA VAL A 518 172.95 -14.71 12.43
C VAL A 518 172.30 -13.99 13.60
N ILE A 519 173.07 -13.50 14.57
CA ILE A 519 172.57 -12.63 15.65
C ILE A 519 171.90 -11.37 15.06
N THR A 520 172.59 -10.65 14.18
CA THR A 520 172.03 -9.44 13.53
C THR A 520 170.87 -9.73 12.53
N LYS A 521 170.69 -10.99 12.12
CA LYS A 521 169.46 -11.45 11.45
C LYS A 521 168.33 -11.71 12.45
N HIS A 522 168.63 -12.35 13.59
CA HIS A 522 167.63 -12.63 14.64
C HIS A 522 167.12 -11.35 15.30
N GLU A 523 167.96 -10.34 15.54
CA GLU A 523 167.55 -9.02 16.03
C GLU A 523 166.58 -8.35 15.04
N LYS A 524 166.87 -8.40 13.74
CA LYS A 524 165.97 -7.91 12.68
C LYS A 524 164.67 -8.72 12.56
N ALA A 525 164.75 -10.04 12.75
CA ALA A 525 163.56 -10.90 12.77
C ALA A 525 162.69 -10.65 14.01
N LEU A 526 163.28 -10.37 15.17
CA LEU A 526 162.56 -9.97 16.38
C LEU A 526 161.90 -8.60 16.21
N ALA A 527 162.61 -7.61 15.67
CA ALA A 527 162.03 -6.31 15.35
C ALA A 527 160.85 -6.42 14.36
N ALA A 528 160.99 -7.25 13.31
CA ALA A 528 159.91 -7.53 12.37
C ALA A 528 158.73 -8.25 13.03
N LEU A 529 158.98 -9.21 13.93
CA LEU A 529 157.92 -9.91 14.69
C LEU A 529 157.21 -8.99 15.70
N GLU A 530 157.90 -8.01 16.27
CA GLU A 530 157.26 -6.96 17.08
C GLU A 530 156.42 -6.00 16.23
N GLU A 531 156.90 -5.63 15.04
CA GLU A 531 156.16 -4.80 14.09
C GLU A 531 154.91 -5.54 13.57
N ASP A 532 155.04 -6.81 13.19
CA ASP A 532 153.92 -7.71 12.89
C ASP A 532 152.94 -7.80 14.06
N LYS A 533 153.43 -8.00 15.30
CA LYS A 533 152.57 -8.04 16.50
C LYS A 533 151.76 -6.75 16.66
N ARG A 534 152.39 -5.57 16.52
CA ARG A 534 151.69 -4.26 16.55
C ARG A 534 150.71 -4.12 15.36
N ALA A 535 151.06 -4.67 14.19
CA ALA A 535 150.18 -4.71 13.03
C ALA A 535 148.99 -5.68 13.20
N TYR A 536 149.12 -6.76 13.98
CA TYR A 536 148.00 -7.63 14.34
C TYR A 536 147.14 -7.03 15.46
N GLU A 537 147.73 -6.37 16.46
CA GLU A 537 146.99 -5.65 17.51
C GLU A 537 146.11 -4.53 16.93
N THR A 538 146.64 -3.74 15.97
CA THR A 538 145.85 -2.71 15.28
C THR A 538 144.77 -3.30 14.35
N LYS A 539 145.04 -4.41 13.65
CA LYS A 539 144.01 -5.16 12.89
C LYS A 539 142.90 -5.69 13.80
N ILE A 540 143.24 -6.23 14.98
CA ILE A 540 142.28 -6.74 15.96
C ILE A 540 141.40 -5.59 16.49
N ALA A 541 142.00 -4.44 16.84
CA ALA A 541 141.25 -3.26 17.28
C ALA A 541 140.27 -2.76 16.19
N ALA A 542 140.74 -2.65 14.94
CA ALA A 542 139.89 -2.25 13.81
C ALA A 542 138.74 -3.24 13.55
N VAL A 543 138.98 -4.55 13.67
CA VAL A 543 137.93 -5.57 13.56
C VAL A 543 136.95 -5.50 14.74
N GLN A 544 137.41 -5.21 15.96
CA GLN A 544 136.54 -5.01 17.13
C GLN A 544 135.64 -3.77 16.96
N GLU A 545 136.15 -2.68 16.40
CA GLU A 545 135.36 -1.49 16.07
C GLU A 545 134.34 -1.76 14.95
N GLN A 546 134.72 -2.52 13.92
CA GLN A 546 133.79 -3.00 12.88
C GLN A 546 132.69 -3.91 13.46
N VAL A 547 133.02 -4.83 14.36
CA VAL A 547 132.01 -5.66 15.05
C VAL A 547 131.10 -4.80 15.93
N SER A 548 131.64 -3.82 16.67
CA SER A 548 130.85 -2.91 17.51
C SER A 548 129.86 -2.06 16.69
N THR A 549 130.32 -1.49 15.58
CA THR A 549 129.48 -0.71 14.66
C THR A 549 128.43 -1.59 13.97
N LEU A 550 128.79 -2.79 13.50
CA LEU A 550 127.83 -3.75 12.93
C LEU A 550 126.78 -4.20 13.95
N LEU A 551 127.15 -4.46 15.22
CA LEU A 551 126.18 -4.73 16.29
C LEU A 551 125.26 -3.53 16.55
N GLY A 552 125.78 -2.30 16.44
CA GLY A 552 124.97 -1.07 16.47
C GLY A 552 123.99 -0.97 15.30
N HIS A 553 124.38 -1.39 14.10
CA HIS A 553 123.49 -1.46 12.94
C HIS A 553 122.44 -2.57 13.08
N ILE A 554 122.81 -3.75 13.59
CA ILE A 554 121.88 -4.85 13.87
C ILE A 554 120.81 -4.39 14.86
N LYS A 555 121.20 -3.80 16.01
CA LYS A 555 120.24 -3.28 17.00
C LYS A 555 119.29 -2.22 16.45
N LYS A 556 119.76 -1.34 15.55
CA LYS A 556 118.89 -0.39 14.85
C LYS A 556 117.89 -1.11 13.92
N ARG A 557 118.35 -2.09 13.14
CA ARG A 557 117.46 -2.90 12.29
C ARG A 557 116.48 -3.75 13.10
N GLU A 558 116.85 -4.23 14.29
CA GLU A 558 115.95 -4.93 15.22
C GLU A 558 114.84 -4.01 15.75
N THR A 559 115.17 -2.77 16.15
CA THR A 559 114.15 -1.80 16.61
C THR A 559 113.26 -1.29 15.47
N GLU A 560 113.80 -1.11 14.27
CA GLU A 560 113.04 -0.82 13.05
C GLU A 560 112.11 -1.99 12.67
N ALA A 561 112.61 -3.22 12.68
CA ALA A 561 111.80 -4.41 12.39
C ALA A 561 110.69 -4.62 13.43
N PHE A 562 110.96 -4.33 14.71
CA PHE A 562 109.95 -4.39 15.76
C PHE A 562 108.87 -3.31 15.60
N SER A 563 109.25 -2.06 15.29
CA SER A 563 108.28 -0.98 15.09
C SER A 563 107.42 -1.21 13.84
N LEU A 564 108.02 -1.67 12.73
CA LEU A 564 107.29 -2.08 11.54
C LEU A 564 106.38 -3.28 11.79
N LYS A 565 106.84 -4.31 12.51
CA LYS A 565 106.00 -5.48 12.86
C LYS A 565 104.82 -5.09 13.75
N ARG A 566 105.01 -4.16 14.69
CA ARG A 566 103.91 -3.56 15.45
C ARG A 566 102.95 -2.78 14.53
N GLN A 567 103.47 -1.95 13.64
CA GLN A 567 102.64 -1.18 12.70
C GLN A 567 101.82 -2.09 11.77
N VAL A 568 102.36 -3.24 11.36
CA VAL A 568 101.63 -4.28 10.63
C VAL A 568 100.47 -4.81 11.48
N VAL A 569 100.70 -5.24 12.72
CA VAL A 569 99.62 -5.72 13.62
C VAL A 569 98.57 -4.62 13.91
N ASP A 570 99.01 -3.38 14.12
CA ASP A 570 98.15 -2.21 14.31
C ASP A 570 97.37 -1.84 13.01
N SER A 571 97.75 -2.38 11.86
CA SER A 571 97.03 -2.24 10.57
C SER A 571 96.13 -3.45 10.27
N GLU A 572 96.55 -4.68 10.58
CA GLU A 572 95.75 -5.90 10.44
C GLU A 572 94.53 -5.88 11.37
N THR A 573 94.69 -5.37 12.59
CA THR A 573 93.59 -5.21 13.55
C THR A 573 92.58 -4.16 13.08
N LYS A 574 93.03 -3.05 12.49
CA LYS A 574 92.15 -2.04 11.86
C LYS A 574 91.45 -2.60 10.62
N LEU A 575 92.15 -3.37 9.79
CA LEU A 575 91.57 -4.02 8.61
C LEU A 575 90.47 -5.01 9.03
N LYS A 576 90.71 -5.87 10.02
CA LYS A 576 89.71 -6.79 10.58
C LYS A 576 88.51 -6.04 11.18
N TYR A 577 88.75 -4.95 11.90
CA TYR A 577 87.67 -4.11 12.43
C TYR A 577 86.81 -3.50 11.30
N GLN A 578 87.45 -3.00 10.23
CA GLN A 578 86.75 -2.48 9.05
C GLN A 578 86.01 -3.58 8.26
N GLN A 579 86.57 -4.79 8.17
CA GLN A 579 85.91 -5.96 7.57
C GLN A 579 84.65 -6.32 8.36
N ASN A 580 84.75 -6.52 9.67
CA ASN A 580 83.60 -6.81 10.53
C ASN A 580 82.51 -5.72 10.42
N LEU A 581 82.89 -4.44 10.38
CA LEU A 581 81.95 -3.32 10.23
C LEU A 581 81.29 -3.32 8.84
N TYR A 582 82.04 -3.60 7.78
CA TYR A 582 81.52 -3.72 6.43
C TYR A 582 80.56 -4.92 6.29
N GLU A 583 80.90 -6.08 6.86
CA GLU A 583 80.03 -7.25 6.92
C GLU A 583 78.73 -6.97 7.69
N THR A 584 78.81 -6.25 8.82
CA THR A 584 77.63 -5.79 9.58
C THR A 584 76.74 -4.87 8.73
N VAL A 585 77.32 -3.84 8.11
CA VAL A 585 76.57 -2.91 7.23
C VAL A 585 76.01 -3.65 6.00
N GLN A 586 76.69 -4.68 5.49
CA GLN A 586 76.20 -5.52 4.41
C GLN A 586 75.03 -6.41 4.86
N SER A 587 75.06 -6.99 6.07
CA SER A 587 73.92 -7.73 6.62
C SER A 587 72.73 -6.82 6.88
N ASP A 588 72.94 -5.63 7.44
CA ASP A 588 71.88 -4.66 7.74
C ASP A 588 71.24 -4.15 6.44
N ARG A 589 72.05 -3.82 5.43
CA ARG A 589 71.57 -3.43 4.09
C ARG A 589 70.77 -4.56 3.44
N ASN A 590 71.20 -5.81 3.57
CA ASN A 590 70.48 -6.96 3.02
C ASN A 590 69.18 -7.25 3.78
N LEU A 591 69.16 -7.06 5.11
CA LEU A 591 67.96 -7.15 5.94
C LEU A 591 66.95 -6.05 5.56
N HIS A 592 67.38 -4.80 5.47
CA HIS A 592 66.51 -3.69 5.04
C HIS A 592 66.02 -3.86 3.60
N ALA A 593 66.83 -4.41 2.69
CA ALA A 593 66.39 -4.75 1.33
C ALA A 593 65.33 -5.87 1.33
N LYS A 594 65.49 -6.90 2.17
CA LYS A 594 64.48 -7.95 2.35
C LYS A 594 63.17 -7.38 2.91
N ASN A 595 63.24 -6.64 4.01
CA ASN A 595 62.07 -6.03 4.66
C ASN A 595 61.34 -5.06 3.70
N LEU A 596 62.08 -4.32 2.86
CA LEU A 596 61.49 -3.46 1.84
C LEU A 596 60.70 -4.26 0.78
N VAL A 597 61.21 -5.42 0.35
CA VAL A 597 60.51 -6.32 -0.59
C VAL A 597 59.28 -6.95 0.09
N GLU A 598 59.38 -7.33 1.36
CA GLU A 598 58.25 -7.88 2.13
C GLU A 598 57.14 -6.83 2.29
N SER A 599 57.45 -5.59 2.71
CA SER A 599 56.45 -4.51 2.77
C SER A 599 55.93 -4.07 1.40
N GLN A 600 56.72 -4.19 0.32
CA GLN A 600 56.20 -4.01 -1.04
C GLN A 600 55.20 -5.11 -1.43
N HIS A 601 55.42 -6.35 -1.00
CA HIS A 601 54.48 -7.45 -1.19
C HIS A 601 53.19 -7.24 -0.40
N GLU A 602 53.29 -6.85 0.88
CA GLU A 602 52.14 -6.46 1.72
C GLU A 602 51.33 -5.33 1.08
N ILE A 603 51.98 -4.27 0.60
CA ILE A 603 51.31 -3.16 -0.11
C ILE A 603 50.61 -3.65 -1.39
N ALA A 604 51.21 -4.58 -2.13
CA ALA A 604 50.59 -5.17 -3.32
C ALA A 604 49.39 -6.06 -2.96
N GLU A 605 49.46 -6.82 -1.88
CA GLU A 605 48.35 -7.64 -1.40
C GLU A 605 47.21 -6.76 -0.86
N MET A 606 47.49 -5.77 -0.02
CA MET A 606 46.50 -4.82 0.48
C MET A 606 45.80 -4.07 -0.66
N ARG A 607 46.52 -3.72 -1.74
CA ARG A 607 45.93 -3.17 -2.98
C ARG A 607 45.01 -4.18 -3.70
N ARG A 608 45.37 -5.47 -3.73
CA ARG A 608 44.51 -6.55 -4.27
C ARG A 608 43.26 -6.73 -3.40
N GLN A 609 43.40 -6.78 -2.09
CA GLN A 609 42.29 -6.87 -1.14
C GLN A 609 41.36 -5.66 -1.28
N LEU A 610 41.88 -4.45 -1.37
CA LEU A 610 41.11 -3.23 -1.68
C LEU A 610 40.33 -3.34 -3.00
N LYS A 611 40.92 -3.93 -4.05
CA LYS A 611 40.24 -4.12 -5.33
C LYS A 611 39.10 -5.14 -5.24
N VAL A 612 39.26 -6.22 -4.46
CA VAL A 612 38.21 -7.20 -4.17
C VAL A 612 37.09 -6.58 -3.33
N MET A 613 37.44 -5.85 -2.26
CA MET A 613 36.49 -5.08 -1.44
C MET A 613 35.69 -4.08 -2.27
N ASN A 614 36.33 -3.34 -3.18
CA ASN A 614 35.62 -2.41 -4.07
C ASN A 614 34.67 -3.13 -5.03
N PHE A 615 35.03 -4.31 -5.54
CA PHE A 615 34.13 -5.13 -6.35
C PHE A 615 32.93 -5.63 -5.54
N GLN A 616 33.15 -6.11 -4.31
CA GLN A 616 32.08 -6.50 -3.38
C GLN A 616 31.17 -5.32 -3.01
N ILE A 617 31.74 -4.14 -2.72
CA ILE A 617 31.00 -2.91 -2.44
C ILE A 617 30.14 -2.50 -3.65
N ASN A 618 30.63 -2.65 -4.88
CA ASN A 618 29.85 -2.33 -6.08
C ASN A 618 28.76 -3.38 -6.35
N GLY A 619 29.03 -4.67 -6.20
CA GLY A 619 28.00 -5.71 -6.25
C GLY A 619 26.90 -5.52 -5.19
N LEU A 620 27.27 -5.11 -3.97
CA LEU A 620 26.30 -4.77 -2.91
C LEU A 620 25.50 -3.49 -3.22
N LYS A 621 26.08 -2.50 -3.91
CA LYS A 621 25.32 -1.33 -4.42
C LYS A 621 24.36 -1.73 -5.54
N GLU A 622 24.76 -2.61 -6.44
CA GLU A 622 23.91 -3.14 -7.52
C GLU A 622 22.76 -3.97 -6.94
N GLU A 623 23.02 -4.85 -5.97
CA GLU A 623 21.97 -5.54 -5.20
C GLU A 623 21.05 -4.57 -4.45
N HIS A 624 21.61 -3.52 -3.83
CA HIS A 624 20.83 -2.51 -3.12
C HIS A 624 19.91 -1.74 -4.08
N GLN A 625 20.44 -1.32 -5.24
CA GLN A 625 19.64 -0.66 -6.27
C GLN A 625 18.56 -1.58 -6.82
N LEU A 626 18.86 -2.86 -7.11
CA LEU A 626 17.87 -3.83 -7.54
C LEU A 626 16.76 -4.05 -6.50
N LYS A 627 17.10 -4.06 -5.20
CA LYS A 627 16.14 -4.17 -4.09
C LYS A 627 15.33 -2.87 -3.92
N GLN A 628 15.91 -1.70 -4.15
CA GLN A 628 15.17 -0.43 -4.19
C GLN A 628 14.21 -0.35 -5.39
N ASP A 629 14.66 -0.80 -6.57
CA ASP A 629 13.84 -0.86 -7.79
C ASP A 629 12.70 -1.88 -7.66
N GLN A 630 12.88 -2.97 -6.90
CA GLN A 630 11.84 -3.93 -6.54
C GLN A 630 10.84 -3.30 -5.55
N LEU A 631 11.33 -2.73 -4.44
CA LEU A 631 10.50 -2.07 -3.43
C LEU A 631 9.67 -0.91 -4.03
N ALA A 632 10.24 -0.14 -4.98
CA ALA A 632 9.53 0.91 -5.68
C ALA A 632 8.37 0.37 -6.56
N ARG A 633 8.51 -0.84 -7.12
CA ARG A 633 7.42 -1.52 -7.85
C ARG A 633 6.36 -2.04 -6.87
N GLU A 634 6.79 -2.67 -5.77
CA GLU A 634 5.88 -3.14 -4.72
C GLU A 634 5.04 -2.01 -4.13
N ILE A 635 5.65 -0.84 -3.87
CA ILE A 635 4.93 0.38 -3.43
C ILE A 635 3.96 0.84 -4.53
N ALA A 636 4.41 0.93 -5.79
CA ALA A 636 3.55 1.36 -6.90
C ALA A 636 2.38 0.38 -7.17
N ASP A 637 2.55 -0.91 -6.89
CA ASP A 637 1.48 -1.92 -6.98
C ASP A 637 0.57 -1.91 -5.74
N GLN A 638 1.11 -1.64 -4.54
CA GLN A 638 0.30 -1.35 -3.35
C GLN A 638 -0.56 -0.09 -3.53
N ASP A 639 -0.04 0.97 -4.15
CA ASP A 639 -0.80 2.19 -4.48
C ASP A 639 -1.94 1.92 -5.48
N LYS A 640 -1.71 1.03 -6.47
CA LYS A 640 -2.77 0.59 -7.40
C LYS A 640 -3.84 -0.21 -6.65
N LEU A 641 -3.43 -1.18 -5.83
CA LEU A 641 -4.34 -2.00 -5.04
C LEU A 641 -5.14 -1.15 -4.04
N HIS A 642 -4.57 -0.12 -3.42
CA HIS A 642 -5.33 0.82 -2.58
C HIS A 642 -6.36 1.60 -3.39
N LYS A 643 -6.02 2.09 -4.59
CA LYS A 643 -6.98 2.78 -5.48
C LYS A 643 -8.09 1.84 -5.99
N GLU A 644 -7.77 0.58 -6.29
CA GLU A 644 -8.75 -0.45 -6.64
C GLU A 644 -9.66 -0.79 -5.45
N ILE A 645 -9.11 -0.92 -4.24
CA ILE A 645 -9.88 -1.09 -3.00
C ILE A 645 -10.80 0.12 -2.78
N GLU A 646 -10.30 1.35 -2.84
CA GLU A 646 -11.13 2.57 -2.69
C GLU A 646 -12.24 2.66 -3.75
N ALA A 647 -11.96 2.26 -4.99
CA ALA A 647 -12.96 2.21 -6.06
C ALA A 647 -14.05 1.16 -5.77
N ILE A 648 -13.65 -0.06 -5.39
CA ILE A 648 -14.57 -1.15 -5.01
C ILE A 648 -15.38 -0.78 -3.76
N ASP A 649 -14.78 -0.07 -2.80
CA ASP A 649 -15.44 0.35 -1.57
C ASP A 649 -16.44 1.48 -1.84
N ASN A 650 -16.13 2.39 -2.76
CA ASN A 650 -17.06 3.41 -3.27
C ASN A 650 -18.21 2.81 -4.10
N GLU A 651 -17.94 1.85 -4.98
CA GLU A 651 -18.97 1.11 -5.70
C GLU A 651 -19.85 0.30 -4.73
N THR A 652 -19.25 -0.31 -3.71
CA THR A 652 -19.97 -1.03 -2.63
C THR A 652 -20.85 -0.08 -1.80
N ARG A 653 -20.39 1.14 -1.49
CA ARG A 653 -21.21 2.18 -0.84
C ARG A 653 -22.38 2.59 -1.71
N ASN A 654 -22.14 2.82 -3.01
CA ASN A 654 -23.19 3.18 -3.97
C ASN A 654 -24.23 2.06 -4.14
N LEU A 655 -23.80 0.81 -4.27
CA LEU A 655 -24.68 -0.37 -4.37
C LEU A 655 -25.46 -0.60 -3.06
N LYS A 656 -24.85 -0.40 -1.89
CA LYS A 656 -25.56 -0.43 -0.60
C LYS A 656 -26.64 0.65 -0.54
N HIS A 657 -26.31 1.89 -0.91
CA HIS A 657 -27.29 2.98 -0.91
C HIS A 657 -28.43 2.77 -1.92
N GLN A 658 -28.12 2.27 -3.12
CA GLN A 658 -29.14 1.87 -4.11
C GLN A 658 -30.03 0.73 -3.57
N ASN A 659 -29.47 -0.24 -2.83
CA ASN A 659 -30.22 -1.32 -2.19
C ASN A 659 -31.12 -0.78 -1.06
N GLU A 660 -30.63 0.15 -0.23
CA GLU A 660 -31.43 0.84 0.79
C GLU A 660 -32.60 1.61 0.17
N LEU A 661 -32.35 2.39 -0.89
CA LEU A 661 -33.41 3.10 -1.63
C LEU A 661 -34.42 2.13 -2.25
N ALA A 662 -33.96 1.03 -2.86
CA ALA A 662 -34.82 -0.02 -3.40
C ALA A 662 -35.63 -0.72 -2.30
N GLN A 663 -35.05 -0.96 -1.11
CA GLN A 663 -35.77 -1.50 0.04
C GLN A 663 -36.82 -0.52 0.58
N VAL A 664 -36.53 0.77 0.65
CA VAL A 664 -37.52 1.79 1.06
C VAL A 664 -38.66 1.85 0.04
N TYR A 665 -38.35 1.79 -1.26
CA TYR A 665 -39.35 1.71 -2.33
C TYR A 665 -40.21 0.45 -2.21
N VAL A 666 -39.60 -0.73 -2.05
CA VAL A 666 -40.32 -2.01 -1.86
C VAL A 666 -41.18 -1.98 -0.59
N ARG A 667 -40.71 -1.40 0.53
CA ARG A 667 -41.53 -1.20 1.74
C ARG A 667 -42.72 -0.27 1.48
N SER A 668 -42.55 0.78 0.68
CA SER A 668 -43.68 1.66 0.31
C SER A 668 -44.67 0.95 -0.61
N GLN A 669 -44.21 0.15 -1.57
CA GLN A 669 -45.07 -0.64 -2.45
C GLN A 669 -45.82 -1.73 -1.67
N ILE A 670 -45.19 -2.41 -0.72
CA ILE A 670 -45.85 -3.35 0.19
C ILE A 670 -46.89 -2.62 1.06
N ALA A 671 -46.64 -1.39 1.49
CA ALA A 671 -47.62 -0.60 2.23
C ALA A 671 -48.82 -0.18 1.35
N GLU A 672 -48.60 0.16 0.08
CA GLU A 672 -49.66 0.43 -0.89
C GLU A 672 -50.43 -0.85 -1.27
N GLU A 673 -49.76 -1.98 -1.46
CA GLU A 673 -50.37 -3.30 -1.70
C GLU A 673 -51.27 -3.73 -0.54
N ASN A 674 -50.81 -3.58 0.71
CA ASN A 674 -51.62 -3.85 1.89
C ASN A 674 -52.84 -2.91 1.98
N ARG A 675 -52.67 -1.63 1.65
CA ARG A 675 -53.76 -0.63 1.63
C ARG A 675 -54.79 -0.92 0.53
N LEU A 676 -54.34 -1.32 -0.66
CA LEU A 676 -55.20 -1.75 -1.76
C LEU A 676 -55.90 -3.07 -1.42
N SER A 677 -55.21 -4.02 -0.79
CA SER A 677 -55.79 -5.28 -0.31
C SER A 677 -56.84 -5.06 0.77
N GLN A 678 -56.64 -4.08 1.66
CA GLN A 678 -57.66 -3.67 2.62
C GLN A 678 -58.86 -3.03 1.90
N PHE A 679 -58.64 -2.10 0.96
CA PHE A 679 -59.72 -1.50 0.18
C PHE A 679 -60.51 -2.54 -0.64
N VAL A 680 -59.84 -3.56 -1.18
CA VAL A 680 -60.50 -4.70 -1.85
C VAL A 680 -61.35 -5.49 -0.86
N LYS A 681 -60.84 -5.84 0.32
CA LYS A 681 -61.64 -6.52 1.36
C LYS A 681 -62.84 -5.71 1.85
N GLU A 682 -62.68 -4.39 1.98
CA GLU A 682 -63.77 -3.47 2.32
C GLU A 682 -64.83 -3.42 1.19
N ALA A 683 -64.40 -3.36 -0.07
CA ALA A 683 -65.29 -3.40 -1.23
C ALA A 683 -65.97 -4.78 -1.43
N GLU A 684 -65.28 -5.89 -1.14
CA GLU A 684 -65.84 -7.24 -1.14
C GLU A 684 -66.87 -7.42 -0.02
N GLY A 685 -66.58 -6.94 1.19
CA GLY A 685 -67.51 -6.94 2.30
C GLY A 685 -68.75 -6.07 2.03
N GLU A 686 -68.58 -4.91 1.38
CA GLU A 686 -69.69 -4.06 0.97
C GLU A 686 -70.50 -4.68 -0.18
N LYS A 687 -69.84 -5.31 -1.15
CA LYS A 687 -70.50 -6.14 -2.18
C LYS A 687 -71.33 -7.25 -1.56
N GLN A 688 -70.81 -7.98 -0.56
CA GLN A 688 -71.54 -9.04 0.13
C GLN A 688 -72.77 -8.50 0.88
N LYS A 689 -72.68 -7.32 1.53
CA LYS A 689 -73.86 -6.65 2.12
C LYS A 689 -74.90 -6.29 1.06
N GLN A 690 -74.47 -5.78 -0.09
CA GLN A 690 -75.37 -5.41 -1.20
C GLN A 690 -76.01 -6.64 -1.85
N GLU A 691 -75.27 -7.74 -2.03
CA GLU A 691 -75.80 -9.02 -2.50
C GLU A 691 -76.80 -9.62 -1.50
N HIS A 692 -76.54 -9.53 -0.18
CA HIS A 692 -77.48 -9.95 0.86
C HIS A 692 -78.74 -9.07 0.89
N SER A 693 -78.59 -7.74 0.81
CA SER A 693 -79.71 -6.79 0.73
C SER A 693 -80.57 -7.03 -0.52
N MET A 694 -79.94 -7.26 -1.68
CA MET A 694 -80.62 -7.63 -2.91
C MET A 694 -81.34 -8.98 -2.79
N ALA A 695 -80.75 -9.97 -2.12
CA ALA A 695 -81.40 -11.26 -1.84
C ALA A 695 -82.62 -11.10 -0.92
N LEU A 696 -82.56 -10.23 0.09
CA LEU A 696 -83.71 -9.88 0.93
C LEU A 696 -84.81 -9.21 0.10
N VAL A 697 -84.50 -8.19 -0.71
CA VAL A 697 -85.46 -7.52 -1.59
C VAL A 697 -86.07 -8.48 -2.62
N VAL A 698 -85.30 -9.45 -3.14
CA VAL A 698 -85.83 -10.53 -3.98
C VAL A 698 -86.78 -11.44 -3.20
N SER A 699 -86.44 -11.82 -1.97
CA SER A 699 -87.33 -12.63 -1.12
C SER A 699 -88.62 -11.88 -0.74
N GLU A 700 -88.57 -10.57 -0.56
CA GLU A 700 -89.74 -9.72 -0.33
C GLU A 700 -90.57 -9.57 -1.60
N ARG A 701 -89.95 -9.33 -2.77
CA ARG A 701 -90.61 -9.36 -4.08
C ARG A 701 -91.33 -10.68 -4.30
N ASP A 702 -90.71 -11.80 -3.98
CA ASP A 702 -91.27 -13.13 -4.21
C ASP A 702 -92.38 -13.46 -3.21
N ARG A 703 -92.24 -13.04 -1.94
CA ARG A 703 -93.33 -13.07 -0.94
C ARG A 703 -94.53 -12.23 -1.39
N LEU A 704 -94.29 -11.00 -1.87
CA LEU A 704 -95.33 -10.09 -2.35
C LEU A 704 -95.98 -10.63 -3.64
N SER A 705 -95.21 -11.21 -4.56
CA SER A 705 -95.73 -11.86 -5.77
C SER A 705 -96.62 -13.05 -5.41
N ALA A 706 -96.21 -13.88 -4.45
CA ALA A 706 -97.02 -15.00 -3.94
C ALA A 706 -98.27 -14.53 -3.17
N GLN A 707 -98.24 -13.35 -2.54
CA GLN A 707 -99.42 -12.73 -1.93
C GLN A 707 -100.37 -12.17 -2.99
N LEU A 708 -99.85 -11.52 -4.03
CA LEU A 708 -100.63 -10.97 -5.14
C LEU A 708 -101.31 -12.08 -5.95
N ILE A 709 -100.60 -13.17 -6.29
CA ILE A 709 -101.19 -14.36 -6.94
C ILE A 709 -102.33 -14.97 -6.11
N LYS A 710 -102.23 -14.95 -4.77
CA LYS A 710 -103.34 -15.39 -3.90
C LYS A 710 -104.52 -14.41 -3.95
N GLN A 711 -104.26 -13.11 -3.86
CA GLN A 711 -105.30 -12.09 -3.97
C GLN A 711 -106.00 -12.13 -5.33
N ASP A 712 -105.29 -12.35 -6.43
CA ASP A 712 -105.85 -12.52 -7.77
C ASP A 712 -106.72 -13.80 -7.85
N ALA A 713 -106.32 -14.89 -7.20
CA ALA A 713 -107.12 -16.11 -7.12
C ALA A 713 -108.38 -15.95 -6.27
N ASP A 714 -108.27 -15.27 -5.11
CA ASP A 714 -109.41 -14.92 -4.26
C ASP A 714 -110.38 -13.97 -4.99
N LEU A 715 -109.85 -12.99 -5.73
CA LEU A 715 -110.61 -12.08 -6.59
C LEU A 715 -111.34 -12.83 -7.71
N LEU A 716 -110.69 -13.81 -8.35
CA LEU A 716 -111.30 -14.70 -9.35
C LEU A 716 -112.45 -15.51 -8.75
N HIS A 717 -112.24 -16.11 -7.57
CA HIS A 717 -113.28 -16.84 -6.86
C HIS A 717 -114.48 -15.94 -6.49
N VAL A 718 -114.23 -14.71 -6.04
CA VAL A 718 -115.29 -13.71 -5.80
C VAL A 718 -116.00 -13.31 -7.09
N TYR A 719 -115.29 -13.10 -8.20
CA TYR A 719 -115.90 -12.81 -9.50
C TYR A 719 -116.81 -13.95 -9.99
N ASP A 720 -116.39 -15.21 -9.85
CA ASP A 720 -117.19 -16.36 -10.27
C ASP A 720 -118.37 -16.61 -9.33
N ALA A 721 -118.23 -16.36 -8.03
CA ALA A 721 -119.36 -16.32 -7.10
C ALA A 721 -120.38 -15.21 -7.47
N ILE A 722 -119.91 -14.00 -7.81
CA ILE A 722 -120.78 -12.92 -8.29
C ILE A 722 -121.51 -13.32 -9.58
N LYS A 723 -120.81 -13.91 -10.57
CA LYS A 723 -121.46 -14.43 -11.79
C LYS A 723 -122.52 -15.49 -11.46
N ALA A 724 -122.21 -16.44 -10.57
CA ALA A 724 -123.16 -17.48 -10.15
C ALA A 724 -124.41 -16.88 -9.47
N HIS A 725 -124.24 -15.89 -8.60
CA HIS A 725 -125.35 -15.16 -8.00
C HIS A 725 -126.16 -14.33 -9.01
N GLN A 726 -125.51 -13.71 -10.01
CA GLN A 726 -126.19 -13.01 -11.10
C GLN A 726 -127.02 -13.98 -11.96
N TYR A 727 -126.49 -15.15 -12.33
CA TYR A 727 -127.25 -16.19 -13.04
C TYR A 727 -128.42 -16.73 -12.21
N ALA A 728 -128.23 -16.93 -10.90
CA ALA A 728 -129.31 -17.33 -9.99
C ALA A 728 -130.41 -16.25 -9.88
N LEU A 729 -130.03 -14.97 -9.83
CA LEU A 729 -130.96 -13.83 -9.79
C LEU A 729 -131.72 -13.66 -11.12
N LEU A 730 -131.05 -13.78 -12.28
CA LEU A 730 -131.73 -13.77 -13.58
C LEU A 730 -132.71 -14.93 -13.73
N ARG A 731 -132.37 -16.12 -13.21
CA ARG A 731 -133.28 -17.27 -13.17
C ARG A 731 -134.47 -17.02 -12.25
N SER A 732 -134.27 -16.49 -11.05
CA SER A 732 -135.37 -16.22 -10.11
C SER A 732 -136.26 -15.07 -10.60
N GLN A 733 -135.69 -14.03 -11.21
CA GLN A 733 -136.42 -12.95 -11.88
C GLN A 733 -137.27 -13.48 -13.05
N LYS A 734 -136.75 -14.40 -13.87
CA LYS A 734 -137.51 -15.05 -14.94
C LYS A 734 -138.69 -15.86 -14.38
N HIS A 735 -138.48 -16.63 -13.32
CA HIS A 735 -139.56 -17.37 -12.63
C HIS A 735 -140.59 -16.43 -11.98
N TYR A 736 -140.16 -15.30 -11.40
CA TYR A 736 -141.05 -14.27 -10.86
C TYR A 736 -141.90 -13.62 -11.95
N LEU A 737 -141.32 -13.27 -13.10
CA LEU A 737 -142.06 -12.73 -14.25
C LEU A 737 -143.09 -13.73 -14.79
N GLN A 738 -142.73 -15.01 -14.89
CA GLN A 738 -143.68 -16.09 -15.23
C GLN A 738 -144.84 -16.17 -14.21
N LYS A 739 -144.56 -16.07 -12.91
CA LYS A 739 -145.58 -16.06 -11.86
C LYS A 739 -146.46 -14.80 -11.89
N LYS A 740 -145.90 -13.65 -12.22
CA LYS A 740 -146.66 -12.40 -12.43
C LYS A 740 -147.58 -12.50 -13.65
N GLN A 741 -147.11 -13.10 -14.75
CA GLN A 741 -147.95 -13.38 -15.93
C GLN A 741 -149.11 -14.33 -15.60
N GLN A 742 -148.85 -15.39 -14.82
CA GLN A 742 -149.89 -16.31 -14.33
C GLN A 742 -150.93 -15.58 -13.46
N LEU A 743 -150.50 -14.69 -12.56
CA LEU A 743 -151.43 -13.86 -11.78
C LEU A 743 -152.28 -12.95 -12.67
N THR A 744 -151.68 -12.23 -13.63
CA THR A 744 -152.47 -11.35 -14.53
C THR A 744 -153.46 -12.10 -15.41
N ALA A 745 -153.18 -13.37 -15.76
CA ALA A 745 -154.11 -14.23 -16.45
C ALA A 745 -155.29 -14.65 -15.55
N LEU A 746 -155.02 -15.09 -14.32
CA LEU A 746 -156.04 -15.42 -13.33
C LEU A 746 -156.91 -14.20 -12.97
N GLU A 747 -156.34 -13.01 -12.86
CA GLU A 747 -157.13 -11.78 -12.67
C GLU A 747 -158.01 -11.45 -13.90
N ALA A 748 -157.59 -11.79 -15.11
CA ALA A 748 -158.40 -11.61 -16.32
C ALA A 748 -159.56 -12.62 -16.36
N GLU A 749 -159.30 -13.87 -15.96
CA GLU A 749 -160.30 -14.93 -15.80
C GLU A 749 -161.34 -14.59 -14.72
N ILE A 750 -160.90 -14.11 -13.55
CA ILE A 750 -161.79 -13.60 -12.49
C ILE A 750 -162.64 -12.43 -13.01
N ARG A 751 -162.06 -11.50 -13.77
CA ARG A 751 -162.81 -10.38 -14.37
C ARG A 751 -163.86 -10.87 -15.39
N ALA A 752 -163.54 -11.88 -16.19
CA ALA A 752 -164.49 -12.49 -17.14
C ALA A 752 -165.67 -13.16 -16.40
N LEU A 753 -165.38 -13.99 -15.39
CA LEU A 753 -166.40 -14.65 -14.56
C LEU A 753 -167.31 -13.63 -13.83
N VAL A 754 -166.76 -12.53 -13.34
CA VAL A 754 -167.55 -11.43 -12.74
C VAL A 754 -168.43 -10.73 -13.77
N THR A 755 -167.98 -10.54 -15.02
CA THR A 755 -168.84 -10.00 -16.08
C THR A 755 -169.94 -10.98 -16.52
N GLU A 756 -169.65 -12.28 -16.52
CA GLU A 756 -170.63 -13.33 -16.82
C GLU A 756 -171.71 -13.43 -15.73
N GLN A 757 -171.31 -13.48 -14.45
CA GLN A 757 -172.23 -13.39 -13.31
C GLN A 757 -173.13 -12.16 -13.43
N ARG A 758 -172.56 -10.99 -13.73
CA ARG A 758 -173.33 -9.73 -13.83
C ARG A 758 -174.29 -9.71 -15.03
N LEU A 759 -174.02 -10.48 -16.09
CA LEU A 759 -174.94 -10.67 -17.21
C LEU A 759 -176.14 -11.55 -16.79
N LEU A 760 -175.88 -12.63 -16.05
CA LEU A 760 -176.91 -13.52 -15.49
C LEU A 760 -177.79 -12.81 -14.44
N GLU A 761 -177.21 -11.95 -13.61
CA GLU A 761 -177.93 -11.05 -12.69
C GLU A 761 -178.81 -10.03 -13.43
N LEU A 762 -178.46 -9.65 -14.66
CA LEU A 762 -179.29 -8.79 -15.49
C LEU A 762 -180.47 -9.58 -16.09
N GLN A 763 -180.20 -10.76 -16.67
CA GLN A 763 -181.23 -11.64 -17.27
C GLN A 763 -182.26 -12.13 -16.26
N THR A 764 -181.88 -12.35 -15.01
CA THR A 764 -182.80 -12.78 -13.94
C THR A 764 -183.69 -11.64 -13.40
N ARG A 765 -183.41 -10.38 -13.76
CA ARG A 765 -184.11 -9.19 -13.23
C ARG A 765 -185.54 -9.05 -13.74
N ASP A 766 -185.80 -9.43 -15.00
CA ASP A 766 -187.13 -9.36 -15.62
C ASP A 766 -188.10 -10.46 -15.12
N HIS A 767 -187.59 -11.49 -14.44
CA HIS A 767 -188.41 -12.56 -13.86
C HIS A 767 -189.44 -12.05 -12.84
N GLY A 768 -189.18 -10.90 -12.20
CA GLY A 768 -190.09 -10.27 -11.24
C GLY A 768 -191.35 -9.68 -11.90
N SER A 769 -191.20 -8.99 -13.03
CA SER A 769 -192.33 -8.34 -13.72
C SER A 769 -193.25 -9.36 -14.40
N LEU A 770 -192.68 -10.38 -15.05
CA LEU A 770 -193.47 -11.48 -15.64
C LEU A 770 -194.30 -12.21 -14.57
N LYS A 771 -193.74 -12.43 -13.37
CA LYS A 771 -194.52 -13.00 -12.24
C LYS A 771 -195.68 -12.10 -11.83
N GLN A 772 -195.46 -10.79 -11.68
CA GLN A 772 -196.51 -9.85 -11.27
C GLN A 772 -197.64 -9.75 -12.30
N ALA A 773 -197.33 -9.69 -13.60
CA ALA A 773 -198.35 -9.69 -14.66
C ALA A 773 -199.21 -10.98 -14.66
N VAL A 774 -198.58 -12.15 -14.45
CA VAL A 774 -199.30 -13.44 -14.33
C VAL A 774 -200.17 -13.51 -13.06
N HIS A 775 -199.83 -12.77 -12.00
CA HIS A 775 -200.68 -12.66 -10.81
C HIS A 775 -201.86 -11.69 -11.02
N GLN A 776 -201.67 -10.58 -11.74
CA GLN A 776 -202.74 -9.61 -12.05
C GLN A 776 -203.83 -10.23 -12.93
N LEU A 777 -203.46 -10.85 -14.05
CA LEU A 777 -204.41 -11.54 -14.95
C LEU A 777 -205.16 -12.72 -14.28
N LYS A 778 -204.65 -13.24 -13.16
CA LYS A 778 -205.35 -14.25 -12.33
C LYS A 778 -206.26 -13.64 -11.27
N ALA A 779 -206.03 -12.39 -10.87
CA ALA A 779 -206.87 -11.68 -9.91
C ALA A 779 -208.14 -11.14 -10.59
N GLU A 780 -208.00 -10.49 -11.75
CA GLU A 780 -209.13 -9.93 -12.53
C GLU A 780 -210.16 -11.03 -12.89
N LEU A 781 -209.68 -12.21 -13.31
CA LEU A 781 -210.52 -13.37 -13.60
C LEU A 781 -211.24 -13.95 -12.36
N LEU A 782 -210.71 -13.71 -11.15
CA LEU A 782 -211.32 -14.14 -9.88
C LEU A 782 -212.31 -13.11 -9.32
N GLU A 783 -212.11 -11.81 -9.55
CA GLU A 783 -213.03 -10.76 -9.07
C GLU A 783 -214.40 -10.85 -9.77
N GLU A 784 -214.42 -11.01 -11.10
CA GLU A 784 -215.66 -11.21 -11.88
C GLU A 784 -216.41 -12.49 -11.46
N GLN A 785 -215.68 -13.55 -11.10
CA GLN A 785 -216.27 -14.80 -10.58
C GLN A 785 -216.72 -14.70 -9.11
N GLY A 786 -216.15 -13.76 -8.35
CA GLY A 786 -216.49 -13.50 -6.95
C GLY A 786 -217.72 -12.62 -6.77
N HIS A 787 -217.89 -11.59 -7.60
CA HIS A 787 -218.98 -10.60 -7.48
C HIS A 787 -220.38 -11.24 -7.55
N ILE A 788 -220.55 -12.29 -8.37
CA ILE A 788 -221.82 -13.03 -8.52
C ILE A 788 -222.11 -13.93 -7.30
N LYS A 789 -221.12 -14.26 -6.47
CA LYS A 789 -221.27 -15.23 -5.36
C LYS A 789 -221.32 -14.62 -3.96
N VAL A 790 -220.68 -13.49 -3.68
CA VAL A 790 -220.53 -13.01 -2.28
C VAL A 790 -221.64 -12.04 -1.84
N LEU A 791 -222.61 -11.71 -2.72
CA LEU A 791 -223.94 -11.24 -2.29
C LEU A 791 -224.77 -12.33 -1.55
N SER A 792 -224.26 -13.57 -1.49
CA SER A 792 -224.81 -14.66 -0.65
C SER A 792 -224.21 -14.67 0.76
N ASP A 793 -222.90 -14.38 0.88
CA ASP A 793 -222.08 -14.85 2.00
C ASP A 793 -221.58 -13.69 2.87
N GLU A 794 -222.51 -12.84 3.33
CA GLU A 794 -222.30 -12.11 4.57
C GLU A 794 -222.11 -13.09 5.75
N ILE A 795 -221.51 -12.61 6.85
CA ILE A 795 -221.38 -13.32 8.15
C ILE A 795 -220.33 -14.47 8.16
N GLN A 796 -219.02 -14.13 8.21
CA GLN A 796 -218.06 -14.69 9.21
C GLN A 796 -216.66 -14.02 9.27
N LYS A 797 -215.94 -14.22 10.39
CA LYS A 797 -214.66 -13.61 10.86
C LYS A 797 -213.47 -14.64 10.76
N PRO A 798 -212.24 -14.49 11.38
CA PRO A 798 -211.11 -13.53 11.17
C PRO A 798 -209.61 -14.09 11.33
N VAL A 799 -208.54 -13.26 11.10
CA VAL A 799 -207.27 -13.01 11.94
C VAL A 799 -205.94 -13.91 12.04
N ASN A 800 -204.73 -13.26 11.89
CA ASN A 800 -203.31 -13.33 12.51
C ASN A 800 -202.10 -14.35 12.33
N ILE A 801 -200.79 -13.86 12.43
CA ILE A 801 -199.45 -14.51 12.91
C ILE A 801 -198.11 -13.61 12.85
N HIS A 802 -196.95 -13.90 13.56
CA HIS A 802 -195.65 -13.07 13.65
C HIS A 802 -194.30 -13.74 14.24
N ARG A 803 -193.00 -13.25 14.04
CA ARG A 803 -191.68 -13.88 14.60
C ARG A 803 -190.20 -13.17 14.63
N TRP A 804 -189.47 -13.04 15.82
CA TRP A 804 -187.98 -13.18 16.29
C TRP A 804 -186.68 -12.18 16.21
N ARG A 805 -185.70 -12.19 17.23
CA ARG A 805 -184.13 -12.09 17.27
C ARG A 805 -183.16 -11.55 18.48
N ARG A 806 -181.88 -11.02 18.32
CA ARG A 806 -180.62 -11.02 19.26
C ARG A 806 -179.46 -9.92 18.97
N LEU A 807 -178.22 -9.68 19.58
CA LEU A 807 -177.44 -9.69 20.92
C LEU A 807 -175.89 -9.17 20.86
N GLU A 808 -175.01 -9.29 21.94
CA GLU A 808 -173.47 -9.13 22.15
C GLU A 808 -172.74 -7.70 22.31
N GLY A 809 -171.52 -7.31 22.87
CA GLY A 809 -170.22 -7.71 23.65
C GLY A 809 -169.18 -6.47 23.83
N SER A 810 -167.92 -6.28 24.42
CA SER A 810 -166.85 -6.86 25.38
C SER A 810 -165.54 -5.91 25.64
N ASP A 811 -164.60 -6.05 26.68
CA ASP A 811 -163.48 -5.05 27.13
C ASP A 811 -162.05 -5.49 27.81
N PRO A 812 -160.97 -4.60 28.05
CA PRO A 812 -159.52 -4.90 28.52
C PRO A 812 -158.62 -3.91 29.48
N GLY A 813 -157.31 -4.18 29.90
CA GLY A 813 -156.28 -3.15 30.47
C GLY A 813 -154.85 -3.53 31.10
N GLN A 814 -153.67 -2.94 30.69
CA GLN A 814 -152.28 -3.31 31.20
C GLN A 814 -150.98 -2.40 30.97
N LEU A 815 -151.01 -1.11 30.56
CA LEU A 815 -149.94 -0.53 29.70
C LEU A 815 -148.68 0.20 30.28
N GLU A 816 -148.64 0.65 31.53
CA GLU A 816 -147.71 1.75 31.93
C GLU A 816 -146.23 1.36 32.12
N THR A 817 -145.93 0.16 32.61
CA THR A 817 -144.57 -0.27 33.02
C THR A 817 -143.56 -0.34 31.88
N ILE A 818 -144.02 -0.51 30.64
CA ILE A 818 -143.18 -0.67 29.45
C ILE A 818 -142.40 0.61 29.10
N GLN A 819 -142.94 1.79 29.44
CA GLN A 819 -142.37 3.06 28.98
C GLN A 819 -141.06 3.45 29.69
N LEU A 820 -140.89 3.06 30.97
CA LEU A 820 -139.71 3.39 31.77
C LEU A 820 -138.45 2.62 31.34
N LEU A 821 -138.59 1.41 30.81
CA LEU A 821 -137.48 0.59 30.36
C LEU A 821 -136.78 1.19 29.11
N HIS A 822 -137.57 1.76 28.20
CA HIS A 822 -137.10 2.27 26.91
C HIS A 822 -136.38 3.63 26.97
N THR A 823 -136.31 4.32 28.11
CA THR A 823 -135.53 5.56 28.26
C THR A 823 -134.11 5.27 28.73
N LEU A 824 -133.96 4.42 29.76
CA LEU A 824 -132.66 4.01 30.33
C LEU A 824 -131.76 3.29 29.31
N GLN A 825 -132.31 2.50 28.39
CA GLN A 825 -131.51 1.86 27.33
C GLN A 825 -130.91 2.88 26.35
N ARG A 826 -131.60 3.99 26.05
CA ARG A 826 -131.16 4.96 25.04
C ARG A 826 -129.98 5.82 25.50
N THR A 827 -129.90 6.17 26.78
CA THR A 827 -128.77 6.95 27.32
C THR A 827 -127.49 6.11 27.40
N LEU A 828 -127.59 4.82 27.71
CA LEU A 828 -126.44 3.91 27.78
C LEU A 828 -125.81 3.70 26.38
N ILE A 829 -126.64 3.47 25.36
CA ILE A 829 -126.18 3.31 23.96
C ILE A 829 -125.50 4.57 23.44
N ALA A 830 -126.06 5.76 23.75
CA ALA A 830 -125.45 7.03 23.35
C ALA A 830 -124.04 7.18 23.93
N LYS A 831 -123.83 6.88 25.22
CA LYS A 831 -122.50 6.94 25.84
C LYS A 831 -121.50 5.97 25.23
N ALA A 832 -121.90 4.72 25.00
CA ALA A 832 -121.04 3.73 24.34
C ALA A 832 -120.56 4.19 22.94
N SER A 833 -121.45 4.85 22.17
CA SER A 833 -121.06 5.41 20.85
C SER A 833 -120.12 6.61 20.95
N GLU A 834 -120.23 7.42 22.00
CA GLU A 834 -119.38 8.60 22.22
C GLU A 834 -117.93 8.22 22.56
N ASP A 835 -117.75 7.13 23.30
CA ASP A 835 -116.42 6.65 23.68
C ASP A 835 -115.76 5.83 22.56
N GLN A 836 -116.54 5.05 21.77
CA GLN A 836 -116.04 4.38 20.57
C GLN A 836 -115.48 5.36 19.51
N ILE A 837 -116.07 6.55 19.39
CA ILE A 837 -115.54 7.62 18.51
C ILE A 837 -114.19 8.12 19.03
N LYS A 838 -114.02 8.26 20.36
CA LYS A 838 -112.76 8.71 20.98
C LYS A 838 -111.65 7.67 20.83
N GLU A 839 -111.95 6.38 20.95
CA GLU A 839 -110.96 5.31 20.69
C GLU A 839 -110.47 5.34 19.23
N ALA A 840 -111.38 5.50 18.26
CA ALA A 840 -111.01 5.66 16.86
C ALA A 840 -110.15 6.92 16.63
N GLU A 841 -110.47 8.03 17.30
CA GLU A 841 -109.68 9.26 17.29
C GLU A 841 -108.30 9.16 17.96
N ILE A 842 -108.14 8.27 18.94
CA ILE A 842 -106.85 7.96 19.58
C ILE A 842 -106.01 7.12 18.62
N HIS A 843 -106.53 6.01 18.09
CA HIS A 843 -105.80 5.15 17.16
C HIS A 843 -105.38 5.87 15.87
N ALA A 844 -106.20 6.81 15.36
CA ALA A 844 -105.81 7.66 14.25
C ALA A 844 -104.58 8.54 14.59
N ARG A 845 -104.55 9.14 15.80
CA ARG A 845 -103.41 9.94 16.26
C ARG A 845 -102.18 9.07 16.51
N GLU A 846 -102.32 7.90 17.12
CA GLU A 846 -101.23 6.93 17.32
C GLU A 846 -100.60 6.49 16.00
N ALA A 847 -101.41 6.21 14.97
CA ALA A 847 -100.92 5.89 13.63
C ALA A 847 -100.11 7.04 13.02
N THR A 848 -100.60 8.29 13.13
CA THR A 848 -99.83 9.45 12.65
C THR A 848 -98.56 9.71 13.46
N TYR A 849 -98.57 9.45 14.77
CA TYR A 849 -97.39 9.57 15.63
C TYR A 849 -96.32 8.53 15.28
N LEU A 850 -96.72 7.29 14.98
CA LEU A 850 -95.80 6.25 14.51
C LEU A 850 -95.21 6.59 13.13
N GLN A 851 -96.03 7.09 12.19
CA GLN A 851 -95.55 7.56 10.89
C GLN A 851 -94.59 8.74 11.01
N LEU A 852 -94.89 9.73 11.86
CA LEU A 852 -94.00 10.87 12.13
C LEU A 852 -92.70 10.43 12.80
N LYS A 853 -92.76 9.47 13.73
CA LYS A 853 -91.57 8.87 14.37
C LYS A 853 -90.71 8.11 13.35
N GLU A 854 -91.33 7.39 12.42
CA GLU A 854 -90.61 6.72 11.33
C GLU A 854 -89.95 7.74 10.40
N ILE A 855 -90.65 8.78 9.98
CA ILE A 855 -90.10 9.89 9.18
C ILE A 855 -88.95 10.58 9.94
N GLN A 856 -89.07 10.79 11.26
CA GLN A 856 -88.02 11.41 12.08
C GLN A 856 -86.79 10.50 12.23
N SER A 857 -86.97 9.17 12.32
CA SER A 857 -85.86 8.21 12.25
C SER A 857 -85.21 8.09 10.85
N ARG A 858 -85.88 8.60 9.81
CA ARG A 858 -85.35 8.73 8.43
C ARG A 858 -84.73 10.11 8.17
N GLN A 859 -84.75 11.04 9.14
CA GLN A 859 -84.05 12.32 8.99
C GLN A 859 -82.54 12.17 9.19
N VAL A 860 -81.78 12.97 8.43
CA VAL A 860 -80.33 12.85 8.31
C VAL A 860 -79.64 13.31 9.61
N GLY A 861 -79.05 12.37 10.34
CA GLY A 861 -78.33 12.64 11.59
C GLY A 861 -77.06 13.49 11.40
N PRO A 862 -76.55 14.14 12.47
CA PRO A 862 -75.42 15.06 12.39
C PRO A 862 -74.14 14.39 11.86
N GLU A 863 -73.90 13.12 12.16
CA GLU A 863 -72.77 12.34 11.61
C GLU A 863 -72.76 12.31 10.08
N VAL A 864 -73.93 12.26 9.43
CA VAL A 864 -74.02 12.24 7.97
C VAL A 864 -73.78 13.64 7.38
N LEU A 865 -74.06 14.71 8.12
CA LEU A 865 -73.66 16.07 7.73
C LEU A 865 -72.14 16.27 7.85
N GLU A 866 -71.49 15.72 8.89
CA GLU A 866 -70.03 15.70 9.00
C GLU A 866 -69.39 14.82 7.91
N GLN A 867 -69.95 13.64 7.62
CA GLN A 867 -69.49 12.78 6.53
C GLN A 867 -69.65 13.46 5.16
N LEU A 868 -70.75 14.19 4.93
CA LEU A 868 -70.94 14.98 3.71
C LEU A 868 -69.92 16.13 3.62
N ALA A 869 -69.65 16.84 4.72
CA ALA A 869 -68.62 17.89 4.75
C ALA A 869 -67.20 17.32 4.50
N ALA A 870 -66.88 16.17 5.10
CA ALA A 870 -65.61 15.46 4.87
C ALA A 870 -65.50 14.95 3.42
N MET A 871 -66.57 14.43 2.84
CA MET A 871 -66.62 14.01 1.43
C MET A 871 -66.53 15.20 0.47
N GLU A 872 -67.11 16.35 0.81
CA GLU A 872 -66.97 17.58 0.01
C GLU A 872 -65.53 18.13 0.06
N GLN A 873 -64.87 18.08 1.23
CA GLN A 873 -63.44 18.39 1.34
C GLN A 873 -62.58 17.38 0.57
N ALA A 874 -62.88 16.09 0.65
CA ALA A 874 -62.19 15.05 -0.12
C ALA A 874 -62.39 15.22 -1.65
N LEU A 875 -63.57 15.67 -2.09
CA LEU A 875 -63.84 16.04 -3.48
C LEU A 875 -63.08 17.29 -3.90
N LYS A 876 -62.99 18.32 -3.06
CA LYS A 876 -62.15 19.52 -3.30
C LYS A 876 -60.67 19.15 -3.43
N ALA A 877 -60.16 18.27 -2.55
CA ALA A 877 -58.79 17.74 -2.64
C ALA A 877 -58.55 16.87 -3.89
N ARG A 878 -59.47 15.94 -4.21
CA ARG A 878 -59.37 15.09 -5.41
C ARG A 878 -59.47 15.90 -6.71
N THR A 879 -60.34 16.91 -6.76
CA THR A 879 -60.43 17.80 -7.94
C THR A 879 -59.23 18.72 -8.08
N ALA A 880 -58.60 19.16 -6.99
CA ALA A 880 -57.30 19.83 -7.03
C ALA A 880 -56.19 18.91 -7.58
N LYS A 881 -56.10 17.65 -7.08
CA LYS A 881 -55.13 16.67 -7.62
C LYS A 881 -55.40 16.33 -9.09
N LEU A 882 -56.66 16.23 -9.51
CA LEU A 882 -57.03 16.04 -10.93
C LEU A 882 -56.64 17.25 -11.81
N LYS A 883 -56.76 18.48 -11.30
CA LYS A 883 -56.25 19.67 -12.02
C LYS A 883 -54.72 19.62 -12.15
N HIS A 884 -54.00 19.24 -11.10
CA HIS A 884 -52.55 19.10 -11.12
C HIS A 884 -52.09 18.03 -12.12
N MET A 885 -52.64 16.80 -12.03
CA MET A 885 -52.34 15.72 -12.98
C MET A 885 -52.73 16.08 -14.43
N ARG A 886 -53.72 16.95 -14.63
CA ARG A 886 -54.05 17.47 -15.97
C ARG A 886 -53.02 18.48 -16.48
N THR A 887 -52.51 19.37 -15.62
CA THR A 887 -51.36 20.24 -15.99
C THR A 887 -50.08 19.45 -16.22
N GLU A 888 -49.83 18.37 -15.48
CA GLU A 888 -48.70 17.45 -15.73
C GLU A 888 -48.86 16.72 -17.08
N LEU A 889 -50.05 16.19 -17.38
CA LEU A 889 -50.34 15.57 -18.67
C LEU A 889 -50.22 16.55 -19.84
N ASP A 890 -50.69 17.80 -19.69
CA ASP A 890 -50.58 18.81 -20.74
C ASP A 890 -49.14 19.34 -20.91
N MET A 891 -48.33 19.36 -19.84
CA MET A 891 -46.86 19.55 -19.91
C MET A 891 -46.17 18.40 -20.65
N HIS A 892 -46.46 17.14 -20.31
CA HIS A 892 -45.90 15.99 -21.03
C HIS A 892 -46.36 15.93 -22.50
N ARG A 893 -47.58 16.38 -22.81
CA ARG A 893 -48.05 16.58 -24.19
C ARG A 893 -47.29 17.68 -24.92
N ALA A 894 -46.83 18.72 -24.22
CA ALA A 894 -45.94 19.73 -24.80
C ALA A 894 -44.55 19.16 -25.08
N GLN A 895 -43.95 18.45 -24.12
CA GLN A 895 -42.66 17.74 -24.30
C GLN A 895 -42.73 16.74 -25.47
N ILE A 896 -43.81 15.96 -25.60
CA ILE A 896 -44.02 15.03 -26.72
C ILE A 896 -44.17 15.78 -28.07
N LYS A 897 -44.73 17.00 -28.09
CA LYS A 897 -44.76 17.83 -29.31
C LYS A 897 -43.37 18.37 -29.66
N GLU A 898 -42.61 18.81 -28.66
CA GLU A 898 -41.23 19.29 -28.82
C GLU A 898 -40.31 18.16 -29.33
N HIS A 899 -40.36 16.97 -28.71
CA HIS A 899 -39.63 15.78 -29.19
C HIS A 899 -40.07 15.35 -30.60
N LYS A 900 -41.34 15.51 -30.96
CA LYS A 900 -41.79 15.27 -32.36
C LYS A 900 -41.29 16.34 -33.32
N TYR A 901 -41.10 17.58 -32.86
CA TYR A 901 -40.52 18.65 -33.67
C TYR A 901 -39.01 18.44 -33.87
N THR A 902 -38.26 18.06 -32.82
CA THR A 902 -36.83 17.74 -32.94
C THR A 902 -36.59 16.48 -33.75
N LEU A 903 -37.42 15.43 -33.61
CA LEU A 903 -37.39 14.26 -34.50
C LEU A 903 -37.66 14.67 -35.95
N ALA A 904 -38.66 15.52 -36.22
CA ALA A 904 -38.91 16.02 -37.58
C ALA A 904 -37.81 16.99 -38.09
N GLY A 905 -36.97 17.55 -37.21
CA GLY A 905 -35.74 18.25 -37.56
C GLY A 905 -34.64 17.28 -37.96
N LEU A 906 -34.35 16.30 -37.09
CA LEU A 906 -33.39 15.23 -37.35
C LEU A 906 -33.73 14.40 -38.60
N ASP A 907 -35.01 14.15 -38.88
CA ASP A 907 -35.46 13.48 -40.10
C ASP A 907 -35.18 14.33 -41.36
N ARG A 908 -35.22 15.67 -41.27
CA ARG A 908 -34.78 16.56 -42.35
C ARG A 908 -33.27 16.55 -42.50
N GLU A 909 -32.52 16.74 -41.41
CA GLU A 909 -31.05 16.68 -41.41
C GLU A 909 -30.54 15.32 -41.95
N LEU A 910 -31.25 14.24 -41.64
CA LEU A 910 -30.96 12.89 -42.12
C LEU A 910 -31.43 12.67 -43.57
N ALA A 911 -32.47 13.35 -44.04
CA ALA A 911 -32.86 13.38 -45.45
C ALA A 911 -31.90 14.23 -46.31
N GLU A 912 -31.44 15.37 -45.80
CA GLU A 912 -30.42 16.24 -46.39
C GLU A 912 -29.04 15.55 -46.39
N GLY A 913 -28.66 14.91 -45.28
CA GLY A 913 -27.48 14.06 -45.19
C GLY A 913 -27.52 12.89 -46.16
N LYS A 914 -28.68 12.24 -46.33
CA LYS A 914 -28.90 11.25 -47.41
C LYS A 914 -28.79 11.88 -48.80
N ALA A 915 -29.35 13.07 -49.03
CA ALA A 915 -29.26 13.75 -50.33
C ALA A 915 -27.82 14.09 -50.68
N VAL A 916 -27.05 14.67 -49.76
CA VAL A 916 -25.60 14.95 -49.88
C VAL A 916 -24.80 13.66 -50.04
N TYR A 917 -25.15 12.58 -49.35
CA TYR A 917 -24.53 11.26 -49.55
C TYR A 917 -24.81 10.71 -50.95
N PHE A 918 -26.05 10.78 -51.45
CA PHE A 918 -26.40 10.35 -52.82
C PHE A 918 -25.89 11.31 -53.90
N GLU A 919 -25.62 12.57 -53.58
CA GLU A 919 -24.93 13.53 -54.44
C GLU A 919 -23.44 13.19 -54.54
N LYS A 920 -22.75 13.01 -53.41
CA LYS A 920 -21.37 12.50 -53.37
C LYS A 920 -21.26 11.12 -54.05
N ARG A 921 -22.26 10.23 -53.90
CA ARG A 921 -22.28 8.94 -54.60
C ARG A 921 -22.44 9.10 -56.12
N ARG A 922 -23.22 10.11 -56.58
CA ARG A 922 -23.32 10.47 -58.01
C ARG A 922 -22.03 11.14 -58.52
N GLU A 923 -21.35 11.97 -57.73
CA GLU A 923 -20.03 12.50 -58.07
C GLU A 923 -18.96 11.41 -58.15
N MET A 924 -18.88 10.50 -57.17
CA MET A 924 -17.90 9.41 -57.14
C MET A 924 -18.13 8.43 -58.29
N ALA A 925 -19.39 8.16 -58.65
CA ALA A 925 -19.75 7.41 -59.86
C ALA A 925 -19.32 8.15 -61.15
N ARG A 926 -19.53 9.48 -61.24
CA ARG A 926 -19.02 10.31 -62.35
C ARG A 926 -17.49 10.36 -62.41
N ARG A 927 -16.79 10.21 -61.28
CA ARG A 927 -15.33 10.11 -61.17
C ARG A 927 -14.79 8.68 -61.35
N GLY A 928 -15.64 7.69 -61.60
CA GLY A 928 -15.25 6.31 -61.94
C GLY A 928 -14.67 5.47 -60.80
N ILE A 929 -14.81 5.90 -59.54
CA ILE A 929 -14.21 5.22 -58.39
C ILE A 929 -15.21 4.22 -57.80
N ALA A 930 -14.98 2.92 -58.03
CA ALA A 930 -15.79 1.83 -57.48
C ALA A 930 -15.19 1.31 -56.15
N LEU A 931 -15.97 1.36 -55.08
CA LEU A 931 -15.65 0.81 -53.75
C LEU A 931 -16.91 0.16 -53.12
N PRO A 932 -16.76 -0.76 -52.14
CA PRO A 932 -17.61 -1.94 -52.06
C PRO A 932 -18.97 -1.74 -51.38
N ALA A 933 -19.90 -2.65 -51.69
CA ALA A 933 -21.18 -2.75 -51.03
C ALA A 933 -21.06 -3.47 -49.68
N VAL A 934 -21.44 -2.79 -48.59
CA VAL A 934 -21.73 -3.41 -47.29
C VAL A 934 -23.25 -3.42 -47.12
N GLY A 935 -23.83 -4.61 -47.01
CA GLY A 935 -25.26 -4.79 -46.85
C GLY A 935 -25.71 -4.64 -45.40
N VAL A 936 -26.84 -3.96 -45.17
CA VAL A 936 -27.58 -3.99 -43.91
C VAL A 936 -29.02 -4.39 -44.24
N GLY A 937 -29.49 -5.50 -43.66
CA GLY A 937 -30.80 -6.09 -43.97
C GLY A 937 -31.97 -5.28 -43.40
N ALA A 938 -33.13 -5.40 -44.05
CA ALA A 938 -34.35 -4.71 -43.64
C ALA A 938 -35.34 -5.62 -42.88
N SER A 939 -35.94 -5.04 -41.85
CA SER A 939 -37.16 -5.41 -41.12
C SER A 939 -38.02 -6.59 -41.61
N SER A 940 -38.32 -7.49 -40.67
CA SER A 940 -39.65 -8.06 -40.46
C SER A 940 -40.05 -7.83 -38.99
N GLY A 941 -41.32 -7.79 -38.58
CA GLY A 941 -42.55 -7.91 -39.36
C GLY A 941 -43.65 -8.57 -38.54
N GLY A 942 -44.28 -7.83 -37.61
CA GLY A 942 -45.32 -8.35 -36.73
C GLY A 942 -46.56 -7.45 -36.72
N HIS A 943 -47.71 -7.99 -37.14
CA HIS A 943 -49.02 -7.33 -37.06
C HIS A 943 -49.93 -8.04 -36.06
N GLY A 944 -50.51 -7.27 -35.14
CA GLY A 944 -51.65 -7.67 -34.32
C GLY A 944 -52.91 -6.97 -34.82
N VAL A 945 -53.98 -7.72 -35.04
CA VAL A 945 -55.29 -7.25 -35.54
C VAL A 945 -56.29 -7.32 -34.38
N PRO A 946 -57.12 -6.27 -34.14
CA PRO A 946 -58.56 -6.47 -34.38
C PRO A 946 -59.36 -5.24 -34.86
N SER A 947 -60.18 -5.49 -35.89
CA SER A 947 -61.59 -5.10 -36.06
C SER A 947 -62.08 -3.65 -35.89
N GLY A 948 -62.84 -3.16 -36.88
CA GLY A 948 -63.64 -1.93 -36.82
C GLY A 948 -64.43 -1.69 -38.11
N ALA A 949 -65.70 -2.09 -38.16
CA ALA A 949 -66.48 -2.18 -39.41
C ALA A 949 -67.18 -0.88 -39.84
N THR A 950 -67.39 -0.70 -41.15
CA THR A 950 -68.71 -0.28 -41.71
C THR A 950 -68.81 -0.42 -43.24
N ALA A 951 -69.97 -0.93 -43.70
CA ALA A 951 -70.81 -0.54 -44.85
C ALA A 951 -70.21 0.17 -46.10
N SER A 952 -70.65 -0.08 -47.36
CA SER A 952 -71.67 -1.03 -47.89
C SER A 952 -71.72 -1.02 -49.44
N SER A 953 -72.54 -1.89 -50.04
CA SER A 953 -73.08 -1.80 -51.42
C SER A 953 -72.11 -2.16 -52.58
N THR A 954 -72.47 -2.79 -53.71
CA THR A 954 -73.72 -3.47 -54.18
C THR A 954 -73.37 -4.59 -55.20
N SER A 955 -74.34 -5.45 -55.57
CA SER A 955 -74.28 -6.54 -56.58
C SER A 955 -73.74 -6.15 -57.98
N GLY A 956 -73.33 -7.08 -58.87
CA GLY A 956 -73.33 -8.56 -58.81
C GLY A 956 -73.50 -9.20 -60.21
N GLY A 957 -73.69 -10.53 -60.29
CA GLY A 957 -73.84 -11.31 -61.55
C GLY A 957 -72.64 -12.24 -61.80
N LEU A 958 -72.77 -13.58 -61.79
CA LEU A 958 -73.43 -14.50 -62.76
C LEU A 958 -72.60 -14.71 -64.05
N ARG A 959 -72.33 -15.94 -64.52
CA ARG A 959 -72.45 -17.28 -63.89
C ARG A 959 -71.70 -18.34 -64.74
N ALA A 960 -70.90 -19.18 -64.10
CA ALA A 960 -70.53 -20.53 -64.55
C ALA A 960 -70.21 -21.36 -63.30
#